data_AF-A0A939FDN5-F1
#
_entry.id   AF-A0A939FDN5-F1
#
_cell.length_a   1.000
_cell.length_b   1.000
_cell.length_c   1.000
_cell.angle_alpha   90.00
_cell.angle_beta   90.00
_cell.angle_gamma   90.00
#
_symmetry.space_group_name_H-M   'P 1'
#
loop_
_entity.id
_entity.type
_entity.pdbx_description
1 polymer ?
#
loop_
_entity_poly.entity_id
_entity_poly.type
_entity_poly.pdbx_seq_one_letter_code
_entity_poly.pdbx_strand_id
1 'polypeptide(L)'
;MKGPWIRIGGVRRRTRAGIAALLAALVVAVLPLPSAPQARAATAEDSARTVSGVKGKYDDFSKLKVTVHQTENLRAQGVRVTWTGGKETKGAMYTDYLQIMQCWGDEPSGPGREQCEFGASIQNNIGGDLTASRSLTTSKAPDPEETQYPFDGVNPAFVPFRPATGEPATTSPVDHTYFSSIDTNEEPYALTHADGTGEVTFLTQTVREAGHLGCGDPVRTATTVKGKSCWLVVVPRGEHEPDGRIGQGAQGTLNSSPLTTSNWAQRLVFPLDFLPVGDTCPADRAERRVTGSELVTDAISSWQPVLCTTTPSKFTFSQRGEQAARDLITKPTDTSPGLGFTVEPAVPDKGSPPIIHAPVAVSGIAVAFFVEIPGVGQLKEMKLNARLVAKLLTASYWDDVPHVYTDPSPPAQIAGNPRSIFHDPEFQALNPRFATWERTASGPMSLMVQLDNTDTNRMVWHWLQSDAEAKAFLGGRADPWGMKINTYYKGLALGTDATRSDFPKADPSAIPLSFQGQDAVSMTITDLSPYVGDMHDGALRTRRGNNLRTTTPADGGPGLPTKLATTPTLSGYRMVMAITDTASAARYGLQTAALRNASGTYVAPTSASLLTAVGEMKDSKVAGVLAPDPARAKGSAYPLTAVTYAAASTGLDKSVRKELAGLIRYAAGAGQVVGFRPGQLPDGYAPLTAGLKARARAAADRLQNAVASGGDQGAASGSGGTQGSAGGGSSAGAASGGGVGGAGGSSANPDTHDSASPSAGPADPGKNKLAASGGLTPGGVLGVIRWVLLGVLVAGGVAALAGPVMLRLSVRKTA
;
A
#
# COMPACT_ATOMS: atom_id res chain seq x y z
N MET A 1 50.16 63.37 -41.53
CA MET A 1 51.05 63.77 -40.41
C MET A 1 50.26 63.80 -39.11
N LYS A 2 50.95 63.62 -37.97
CA LYS A 2 50.51 63.25 -36.60
C LYS A 2 49.39 64.11 -35.94
N GLY A 3 48.53 63.43 -35.15
CA GLY A 3 47.83 63.86 -33.90
C GLY A 3 46.65 64.86 -34.00
N PRO A 4 45.51 64.64 -33.28
CA PRO A 4 45.38 65.19 -31.91
C PRO A 4 44.47 64.41 -30.90
N TRP A 5 44.38 64.92 -29.67
CA TRP A 5 43.77 64.37 -28.43
C TRP A 5 42.25 64.65 -28.22
N ILE A 6 41.48 63.62 -27.80
CA ILE A 6 40.62 63.46 -26.57
C ILE A 6 39.76 64.69 -26.11
N ARG A 7 38.42 64.67 -25.85
CA ARG A 7 37.56 63.80 -24.99
C ARG A 7 36.02 64.06 -25.18
N ILE A 8 35.22 63.01 -24.88
CA ILE A 8 33.84 62.88 -24.32
C ILE A 8 32.60 63.50 -25.02
N GLY A 9 31.64 62.60 -25.32
CA GLY A 9 30.21 62.91 -25.36
C GLY A 9 29.30 61.74 -25.81
N GLY A 10 28.56 61.15 -24.86
CA GLY A 10 27.19 60.65 -25.09
C GLY A 10 26.94 59.15 -25.33
N VAL A 11 26.59 58.40 -24.28
CA VAL A 11 25.71 57.20 -24.40
C VAL A 11 24.73 57.14 -23.22
N ARG A 12 23.62 57.89 -23.33
CA ARG A 12 22.41 57.72 -22.50
C ARG A 12 21.36 56.97 -23.34
N ARG A 13 21.44 55.63 -23.43
CA ARG A 13 20.33 54.81 -23.98
C ARG A 13 20.37 53.30 -23.70
N ARG A 14 21.05 52.81 -22.65
CA ARG A 14 21.06 51.35 -22.33
C ARG A 14 20.64 50.96 -20.92
N THR A 15 20.19 51.89 -20.08
CA THR A 15 19.83 51.58 -18.67
C THR A 15 18.32 51.44 -18.40
N ARG A 16 17.44 51.68 -19.39
CA ARG A 16 15.98 51.59 -19.20
C ARG A 16 15.35 50.25 -19.61
N ALA A 17 16.05 49.40 -20.37
CA ALA A 17 15.54 48.07 -20.74
C ALA A 17 15.82 46.99 -19.67
N GLY A 18 16.89 47.14 -18.87
CA GLY A 18 17.24 46.18 -17.83
C GLY A 18 16.33 46.22 -16.59
N ILE A 19 15.83 47.41 -16.23
CA ILE A 19 14.99 47.59 -15.03
C ILE A 19 13.55 47.11 -15.27
N ALA A 20 13.02 47.25 -16.49
CA ALA A 20 11.69 46.74 -16.84
C ALA A 20 11.63 45.20 -16.89
N ALA A 21 12.72 44.54 -17.34
CA ALA A 21 12.80 43.08 -17.33
C ALA A 21 12.93 42.50 -15.90
N LEU A 22 13.64 43.20 -15.01
CA LEU A 22 13.76 42.83 -13.59
C LEU A 22 12.46 43.04 -12.81
N LEU A 23 11.68 44.09 -13.11
CA LEU A 23 10.36 44.31 -12.50
C LEU A 23 9.30 43.34 -13.03
N ALA A 24 9.34 42.94 -14.31
CA ALA A 24 8.47 41.90 -14.84
C ALA A 24 8.77 40.51 -14.24
N ALA A 25 10.04 40.20 -13.97
CA ALA A 25 10.44 38.98 -13.26
C ALA A 25 10.02 38.99 -11.77
N LEU A 26 10.01 40.17 -11.12
CA LEU A 26 9.57 40.29 -9.73
C LEU A 26 8.04 40.17 -9.58
N VAL A 27 7.25 40.64 -10.56
CA VAL A 27 5.78 40.51 -10.53
C VAL A 27 5.32 39.07 -10.80
N VAL A 28 6.08 38.28 -11.57
CA VAL A 28 5.80 36.83 -11.74
C VAL A 28 6.21 36.02 -10.50
N ALA A 29 7.17 36.49 -9.70
CA ALA A 29 7.59 35.84 -8.46
C ALA A 29 6.67 36.11 -7.25
N VAL A 30 5.76 37.10 -7.34
CA VAL A 30 4.82 37.48 -6.27
C VAL A 30 3.37 37.08 -6.58
N LEU A 31 3.10 36.53 -7.77
CA LEU A 31 1.82 35.89 -8.03
C LEU A 31 1.74 34.60 -7.18
N PRO A 32 0.67 34.40 -6.38
CA PRO A 32 0.47 33.12 -5.72
C PRO A 32 0.47 32.06 -6.81
N LEU A 33 1.38 31.10 -6.70
CA LEU A 33 1.34 29.89 -7.51
C LEU A 33 -0.11 29.37 -7.45
N PRO A 34 -0.75 29.04 -8.59
CA PRO A 34 -2.02 28.37 -8.54
C PRO A 34 -1.78 27.13 -7.68
N SER A 35 -2.45 27.07 -6.53
CA SER A 35 -2.49 25.89 -5.70
C SER A 35 -2.79 24.75 -6.65
N ALA A 36 -1.87 23.79 -6.79
CA ALA A 36 -2.18 22.56 -7.49
C ALA A 36 -3.55 22.13 -6.93
N PRO A 37 -4.56 21.87 -7.78
CA PRO A 37 -5.85 21.45 -7.27
C PRO A 37 -5.58 20.15 -6.51
N GLN A 38 -5.53 20.24 -5.18
CA GLN A 38 -5.79 19.09 -4.34
C GLN A 38 -7.09 18.53 -4.90
N ALA A 39 -7.06 17.24 -5.27
CA ALA A 39 -8.25 16.54 -5.72
C ALA A 39 -9.36 16.88 -4.73
N ARG A 40 -10.32 17.68 -5.20
CA ARG A 40 -11.35 18.26 -4.33
C ARG A 40 -12.20 17.09 -3.88
N ALA A 41 -12.10 16.73 -2.61
CA ALA A 41 -12.88 15.72 -1.92
C ALA A 41 -14.35 16.16 -1.78
N ALA A 42 -15.02 16.43 -2.91
CA ALA A 42 -16.36 17.01 -2.94
C ALA A 42 -17.47 16.07 -2.46
N THR A 43 -17.15 14.91 -1.88
CA THR A 43 -18.10 14.00 -1.23
C THR A 43 -17.71 13.58 0.20
N ALA A 44 -16.49 13.86 0.66
CA ALA A 44 -16.11 13.57 2.06
C ALA A 44 -16.81 14.57 3.00
N GLU A 45 -16.81 15.85 2.61
CA GLU A 45 -17.34 16.95 3.43
C GLU A 45 -18.84 16.84 3.75
N ASP A 46 -19.62 16.05 3.01
CA ASP A 46 -21.06 15.86 3.25
C ASP A 46 -21.37 15.24 4.63
N SER A 47 -20.43 14.46 5.18
CA SER A 47 -20.53 13.86 6.52
C SER A 47 -19.55 14.46 7.51
N ALA A 48 -18.96 15.63 7.19
CA ALA A 48 -18.02 16.27 8.10
C ALA A 48 -18.72 16.69 9.40
N ARG A 49 -18.07 16.47 10.52
CA ARG A 49 -18.54 16.89 11.84
C ARG A 49 -17.51 17.76 12.53
N THR A 50 -17.95 18.90 13.06
CA THR A 50 -17.13 19.79 13.87
C THR A 50 -17.62 19.78 15.31
N VAL A 51 -16.72 19.53 16.26
CA VAL A 51 -16.98 19.62 17.70
C VAL A 51 -16.08 20.71 18.27
N SER A 52 -16.63 21.55 19.14
CA SER A 52 -15.87 22.59 19.83
C SER A 52 -15.40 22.05 21.18
N GLY A 53 -14.18 22.44 21.57
CA GLY A 53 -13.67 22.18 22.90
C GLY A 53 -14.51 22.91 23.94
N VAL A 54 -14.58 22.33 25.14
CA VAL A 54 -15.27 22.93 26.27
C VAL A 54 -14.28 23.62 27.19
N LYS A 55 -14.78 24.57 27.98
CA LYS A 55 -13.98 25.16 29.06
C LYS A 55 -13.82 24.13 30.17
N GLY A 56 -12.61 23.59 30.31
CA GLY A 56 -12.24 22.73 31.42
C GLY A 56 -11.94 23.49 32.70
N LYS A 57 -11.30 22.80 33.66
CA LYS A 57 -10.75 23.41 34.89
C LYS A 57 -9.76 24.52 34.58
N TYR A 58 -8.97 24.33 33.51
CA TYR A 58 -8.11 25.33 32.89
C TYR A 58 -8.71 25.67 31.52
N ASP A 59 -8.81 26.95 31.19
CA ASP A 59 -9.46 27.45 29.97
C ASP A 59 -8.54 27.30 28.74
N ASP A 60 -8.00 26.10 28.53
CA ASP A 60 -7.02 25.80 27.49
C ASP A 60 -7.66 25.51 26.13
N PHE A 61 -8.93 25.06 26.11
CA PHE A 61 -9.54 24.45 24.92
C PHE A 61 -10.84 25.09 24.45
N SER A 62 -11.34 26.15 25.10
CA SER A 62 -12.62 26.78 24.73
C SER A 62 -12.64 27.38 23.31
N LYS A 63 -11.46 27.65 22.74
CA LYS A 63 -11.31 28.14 21.36
C LYS A 63 -11.10 27.02 20.35
N LEU A 64 -10.78 25.81 20.80
CA LEU A 64 -10.47 24.68 19.93
C LEU A 64 -11.73 24.25 19.19
N LYS A 65 -11.60 24.03 17.87
CA LYS A 65 -12.62 23.39 17.05
C LYS A 65 -11.97 22.32 16.21
N VAL A 66 -12.42 21.08 16.36
CA VAL A 66 -11.90 19.93 15.62
C VAL A 66 -12.96 19.47 14.63
N THR A 67 -12.55 19.24 13.39
CA THR A 67 -13.40 18.75 12.30
C THR A 67 -12.88 17.40 11.80
N VAL A 68 -13.73 16.39 11.88
CA VAL A 68 -13.53 15.10 11.20
C VAL A 68 -14.24 15.20 9.85
N HIS A 69 -13.49 15.13 8.76
CA HIS A 69 -14.00 15.45 7.43
C HIS A 69 -14.86 14.37 6.80
N GLN A 70 -14.94 13.18 7.39
CA GLN A 70 -15.85 12.11 6.97
C GLN A 70 -16.22 11.26 8.19
N THR A 71 -17.51 11.11 8.48
CA THR A 71 -18.00 10.23 9.55
C THR A 71 -18.89 9.11 9.06
N GLU A 72 -19.25 9.06 7.77
CA GLU A 72 -20.14 8.04 7.22
C GLU A 72 -19.51 7.29 6.05
N ASN A 73 -20.05 6.10 5.76
CA ASN A 73 -19.58 5.20 4.71
C ASN A 73 -18.10 4.85 4.87
N LEU A 74 -17.66 4.71 6.13
CA LEU A 74 -16.27 4.43 6.46
C LEU A 74 -15.92 2.98 6.16
N ARG A 75 -14.66 2.77 5.80
CA ARG A 75 -13.99 1.47 5.71
C ARG A 75 -12.64 1.60 6.41
N ALA A 76 -11.75 0.62 6.28
CA ALA A 76 -10.37 0.80 6.69
C ALA A 76 -9.73 1.83 5.75
N GLN A 77 -9.47 3.05 6.22
CA GLN A 77 -9.07 4.18 5.38
C GLN A 77 -8.47 5.34 6.19
N GLY A 78 -7.85 6.29 5.50
CA GLY A 78 -7.42 7.55 6.10
C GLY A 78 -8.57 8.56 6.13
N VAL A 79 -8.85 9.13 7.30
CA VAL A 79 -9.82 10.21 7.48
C VAL A 79 -9.08 11.48 7.86
N ARG A 80 -9.30 12.56 7.10
CA ARG A 80 -8.72 13.87 7.41
C ARG A 80 -9.37 14.43 8.68
N VAL A 81 -8.55 14.86 9.63
CA VAL A 81 -8.95 15.56 10.84
C VAL A 81 -8.20 16.88 10.88
N THR A 82 -8.91 17.99 10.99
CA THR A 82 -8.32 19.34 11.06
C THR A 82 -8.81 20.08 12.29
N TRP A 83 -8.05 21.05 12.78
CA TRP A 83 -8.51 21.91 13.85
C TRP A 83 -8.05 23.35 13.69
N THR A 84 -8.75 24.23 14.41
CA THR A 84 -8.45 25.67 14.53
C THR A 84 -8.60 26.10 15.98
N GLY A 85 -7.95 27.21 16.35
CA GLY A 85 -8.08 27.80 17.68
C GLY A 85 -7.29 27.07 18.78
N GLY A 86 -6.39 26.17 18.40
CA GLY A 86 -5.40 25.61 19.32
C GLY A 86 -4.28 26.60 19.62
N LYS A 87 -3.55 26.38 20.71
CA LYS A 87 -2.26 27.04 20.97
C LYS A 87 -1.17 26.34 20.16
N GLU A 88 -0.13 27.07 19.74
CA GLU A 88 1.03 26.49 19.05
C GLU A 88 1.68 25.41 19.92
N THR A 89 1.97 24.24 19.33
CA THR A 89 2.67 23.17 20.03
C THR A 89 4.07 23.63 20.45
N LYS A 90 4.40 23.46 21.73
CA LYS A 90 5.71 23.87 22.27
C LYS A 90 6.72 22.73 22.28
N GLY A 91 7.99 23.10 22.07
CA GLY A 91 9.11 22.17 22.11
C GLY A 91 8.93 21.02 21.11
N ALA A 92 9.37 19.82 21.49
CA ALA A 92 9.19 18.62 20.68
C ALA A 92 7.85 17.93 20.97
N MET A 93 6.72 18.64 21.03
CA MET A 93 5.42 18.12 21.55
C MET A 93 5.33 18.04 23.07
N TYR A 94 5.87 19.03 23.78
CA TYR A 94 5.85 19.06 25.25
C TYR A 94 4.47 19.43 25.81
N THR A 95 3.80 20.40 25.18
CA THR A 95 2.45 20.87 25.48
C THR A 95 1.73 21.29 24.20
N ASP A 96 0.42 21.54 24.28
CA ASP A 96 -0.38 22.15 23.21
C ASP A 96 -0.49 21.29 21.94
N TYR A 97 -0.86 20.02 22.10
CA TYR A 97 -1.05 19.04 21.02
C TYR A 97 -2.36 18.26 21.21
N LEU A 98 -2.80 17.56 20.16
CA LEU A 98 -3.97 16.66 20.24
C LEU A 98 -3.55 15.21 20.28
N GLN A 99 -4.28 14.39 21.03
CA GLN A 99 -4.14 12.93 21.02
C GLN A 99 -5.42 12.35 20.44
N ILE A 100 -5.30 11.48 19.44
CA ILE A 100 -6.44 10.96 18.68
C ILE A 100 -6.42 9.44 18.73
N MET A 101 -7.57 8.84 18.99
CA MET A 101 -7.72 7.39 19.14
C MET A 101 -9.06 6.92 18.60
N GLN A 102 -9.11 5.67 18.15
CA GLN A 102 -10.34 5.00 17.81
C GLN A 102 -10.85 4.21 19.01
N CYS A 103 -12.16 4.24 19.22
CA CYS A 103 -12.81 3.53 20.30
C CYS A 103 -14.07 2.83 19.81
N TRP A 104 -14.55 1.87 20.59
CA TRP A 104 -15.85 1.25 20.39
C TRP A 104 -16.81 1.61 21.52
N GLY A 105 -18.11 1.40 21.32
CA GLY A 105 -19.13 1.61 22.34
C GLY A 105 -20.47 2.03 21.74
N ASP A 106 -21.56 1.63 22.37
CA ASP A 106 -22.92 1.88 21.88
C ASP A 106 -23.60 3.06 22.62
N GLU A 107 -22.91 3.62 23.62
CA GLU A 107 -23.43 4.74 24.44
C GLU A 107 -23.53 6.04 23.62
N PRO A 108 -24.70 6.71 23.60
CA PRO A 108 -24.87 7.95 22.83
C PRO A 108 -23.93 9.09 23.24
N SER A 109 -23.47 9.10 24.49
CA SER A 109 -22.51 10.07 25.02
C SER A 109 -21.04 9.82 24.61
N GLY A 110 -20.80 8.77 23.81
CA GLY A 110 -19.47 8.34 23.43
C GLY A 110 -18.87 7.28 24.38
N PRO A 111 -17.65 6.80 24.07
CA PRO A 111 -17.05 5.65 24.71
C PRO A 111 -16.51 5.99 26.12
N GLY A 112 -16.37 4.95 26.94
CA GLY A 112 -15.52 4.95 28.13
C GLY A 112 -14.03 4.84 27.75
N ARG A 113 -13.15 5.31 28.64
CA ARG A 113 -11.69 5.28 28.44
C ARG A 113 -11.11 3.87 28.31
N GLU A 114 -11.82 2.87 28.82
CA GLU A 114 -11.49 1.45 28.71
C GLU A 114 -11.72 0.90 27.29
N GLN A 115 -12.51 1.58 26.45
CA GLN A 115 -12.93 1.09 25.14
C GLN A 115 -12.08 1.65 23.98
N CYS A 116 -11.02 2.38 24.30
CA CYS A 116 -10.19 3.09 23.34
C CYS A 116 -8.86 2.40 23.10
N GLU A 117 -8.53 2.23 21.83
CA GLU A 117 -7.22 1.80 21.35
C GLU A 117 -6.22 2.94 21.53
N PHE A 118 -5.58 2.96 22.70
CA PHE A 118 -4.58 3.94 23.08
C PHE A 118 -3.60 3.37 24.11
N GLY A 119 -2.38 3.87 24.11
CA GLY A 119 -1.31 3.61 25.06
C GLY A 119 -0.35 2.49 24.65
N ALA A 120 -0.28 2.15 23.36
CA ALA A 120 0.65 1.14 22.85
C ALA A 120 2.01 1.73 22.45
N SER A 121 2.08 3.04 22.22
CA SER A 121 3.28 3.81 21.89
C SER A 121 4.04 4.26 23.13
N ILE A 122 4.14 3.41 24.17
CA ILE A 122 4.78 3.78 25.45
C ILE A 122 6.27 4.16 25.31
N GLN A 123 6.94 3.68 24.25
CA GLN A 123 8.31 4.08 23.91
C GLN A 123 8.39 5.49 23.31
N ASN A 124 7.25 6.07 22.90
CA ASN A 124 7.13 7.43 22.39
C ASN A 124 6.78 8.39 23.53
N ASN A 125 7.77 8.71 24.36
CA ASN A 125 7.64 9.60 25.52
C ASN A 125 8.06 11.04 25.22
N ILE A 126 7.96 11.48 23.96
CA ILE A 126 8.44 12.82 23.55
C ILE A 126 7.63 13.93 24.27
N GLY A 127 6.34 13.68 24.55
CA GLY A 127 5.51 14.56 25.37
C GLY A 127 5.60 14.32 26.88
N GLY A 128 6.39 13.32 27.32
CA GLY A 128 6.66 12.92 28.70
C GLY A 128 6.28 11.48 29.06
N ASP A 129 6.47 11.10 30.33
CA ASP A 129 6.56 9.69 30.74
C ASP A 129 5.29 8.86 30.46
N LEU A 130 4.10 9.37 30.78
CA LEU A 130 2.84 8.62 30.59
C LEU A 130 1.91 9.17 29.51
N THR A 131 2.35 10.16 28.73
CA THR A 131 1.49 10.84 27.75
C THR A 131 1.06 9.92 26.61
N ALA A 132 1.81 8.86 26.32
CA ALA A 132 1.43 7.80 25.37
C ALA A 132 1.19 6.44 26.08
N SER A 133 0.77 6.45 27.34
CA SER A 133 0.57 5.26 28.17
C SER A 133 -0.86 5.12 28.67
N ARG A 134 -1.25 3.89 29.04
CA ARG A 134 -2.47 3.59 29.81
C ARG A 134 -2.27 3.70 31.33
N SER A 135 -1.03 3.86 31.79
CA SER A 135 -0.74 4.05 33.21
C SER A 135 -1.20 5.43 33.70
N LEU A 136 -1.70 5.48 34.92
CA LEU A 136 -2.14 6.69 35.62
C LEU A 136 -1.19 7.08 36.76
N THR A 137 -0.35 6.16 37.23
CA THR A 137 0.50 6.40 38.41
C THR A 137 1.67 7.32 38.09
N THR A 138 1.61 8.55 38.58
CA THR A 138 2.81 9.38 38.78
C THR A 138 2.76 10.08 40.13
N SER A 139 3.90 10.19 40.80
CA SER A 139 4.10 11.17 41.88
C SER A 139 4.25 12.61 41.34
N LYS A 140 4.50 12.75 40.02
CA LYS A 140 4.82 14.01 39.34
C LYS A 140 3.57 14.83 38.95
N ALA A 141 2.47 14.16 38.64
CA ALA A 141 1.21 14.71 38.14
C ALA A 141 0.03 13.80 38.56
N PRO A 142 -0.30 13.72 39.86
CA PRO A 142 -1.48 12.99 40.33
C PRO A 142 -2.76 13.61 39.77
N ASP A 143 -3.79 12.79 39.56
CA ASP A 143 -5.13 13.26 39.22
C ASP A 143 -6.04 13.18 40.47
N PRO A 144 -6.39 14.31 41.11
CA PRO A 144 -7.26 14.31 42.29
C PRO A 144 -8.68 13.81 42.01
N GLU A 145 -9.11 13.79 40.74
CA GLU A 145 -10.43 13.32 40.33
C GLU A 145 -10.45 11.81 40.03
N GLU A 146 -9.29 11.15 40.03
CA GLU A 146 -9.19 9.72 39.77
C GLU A 146 -9.67 8.90 40.98
N THR A 147 -10.84 8.27 40.83
CA THR A 147 -11.47 7.45 41.88
C THR A 147 -11.67 6.00 41.49
N GLN A 148 -11.56 5.67 40.20
CA GLN A 148 -11.92 4.35 39.67
C GLN A 148 -10.70 3.42 39.62
N TYR A 149 -9.53 3.94 39.29
CA TYR A 149 -8.26 3.20 39.28
C TYR A 149 -7.26 3.85 40.25
N PRO A 150 -7.49 3.76 41.58
CA PRO A 150 -6.55 4.31 42.55
C PRO A 150 -5.26 3.50 42.57
N PHE A 151 -4.16 4.17 42.89
CA PHE A 151 -2.88 3.50 43.16
C PHE A 151 -2.99 2.69 44.47
N ASP A 152 -2.74 1.38 44.41
CA ASP A 152 -2.89 0.46 45.55
C ASP A 152 -1.62 0.36 46.43
N GLY A 153 -0.56 1.09 46.07
CA GLY A 153 0.73 1.07 46.76
C GLY A 153 1.74 0.05 46.23
N VAL A 154 1.33 -0.86 45.34
CA VAL A 154 2.15 -1.98 44.83
C VAL A 154 2.18 -2.02 43.31
N ASN A 155 1.03 -1.92 42.65
CA ASN A 155 0.89 -1.97 41.21
C ASN A 155 0.63 -0.56 40.65
N PRO A 156 1.15 -0.24 39.44
CA PRO A 156 0.77 1.00 38.78
C PRO A 156 -0.73 0.99 38.50
N ALA A 157 -1.44 2.02 38.97
CA ALA A 157 -2.78 2.34 38.53
C ALA A 157 -2.78 2.51 37.00
N PHE A 158 -3.78 1.93 36.35
CA PHE A 158 -3.90 1.98 34.89
C PHE A 158 -5.34 1.76 34.45
N VAL A 159 -5.65 2.22 33.25
CA VAL A 159 -6.95 1.99 32.61
C VAL A 159 -6.83 0.73 31.74
N PRO A 160 -7.47 -0.39 32.09
CA PRO A 160 -7.43 -1.60 31.26
C PRO A 160 -8.18 -1.37 29.95
N PHE A 161 -7.70 -1.97 28.86
CA PHE A 161 -8.46 -2.00 27.62
C PHE A 161 -9.46 -3.16 27.66
N ARG A 162 -10.72 -2.88 27.32
CA ARG A 162 -11.80 -3.86 27.23
C ARG A 162 -12.19 -4.03 25.77
N PRO A 163 -12.01 -5.21 25.16
CA PRO A 163 -12.36 -5.43 23.76
C PRO A 163 -13.88 -5.53 23.56
N ALA A 164 -14.35 -5.12 22.38
CA ALA A 164 -15.75 -5.23 21.94
C ALA A 164 -16.24 -6.68 21.84
N THR A 165 -15.33 -7.64 21.74
CA THR A 165 -15.60 -9.08 21.60
C THR A 165 -16.02 -9.75 22.92
N GLY A 166 -15.87 -9.07 24.06
CA GLY A 166 -16.14 -9.64 25.39
C GLY A 166 -15.01 -10.51 25.96
N GLU A 167 -13.86 -10.57 25.27
CA GLU A 167 -12.64 -11.21 25.78
C GLU A 167 -12.07 -10.46 27.02
N PRO A 168 -11.22 -11.11 27.85
CA PRO A 168 -10.71 -10.51 29.08
C PRO A 168 -10.00 -9.16 28.90
N ALA A 169 -10.21 -8.24 29.84
CA ALA A 169 -9.53 -6.94 29.79
C ALA A 169 -8.01 -7.09 29.97
N THR A 170 -7.24 -6.12 29.46
CA THR A 170 -5.78 -6.12 29.67
C THR A 170 -5.42 -6.02 31.15
N THR A 171 -4.33 -6.66 31.53
CA THR A 171 -3.93 -6.87 32.93
C THR A 171 -2.79 -5.97 33.39
N SER A 172 -2.15 -5.25 32.46
CA SER A 172 -1.11 -4.27 32.77
C SER A 172 -1.02 -3.16 31.71
N PRO A 173 -0.32 -2.04 31.97
CA PRO A 173 -0.08 -0.98 30.98
C PRO A 173 0.73 -1.40 29.76
N VAL A 174 1.47 -2.51 29.84
CA VAL A 174 2.35 -3.05 28.78
C VAL A 174 1.82 -4.37 28.22
N ASP A 175 0.55 -4.65 28.50
CA ASP A 175 -0.15 -5.80 27.95
C ASP A 175 -0.61 -5.49 26.52
N HIS A 176 0.12 -6.04 25.54
CA HIS A 176 -0.09 -5.85 24.10
C HIS A 176 -1.00 -6.93 23.48
N THR A 177 -1.86 -7.57 24.27
CA THR A 177 -2.73 -8.66 23.80
C THR A 177 -3.60 -8.28 22.60
N TYR A 178 -4.06 -7.02 22.52
CA TYR A 178 -5.00 -6.56 21.49
C TYR A 178 -4.37 -5.65 20.43
N PHE A 179 -3.44 -4.79 20.84
CA PHE A 179 -2.76 -3.85 19.96
C PHE A 179 -1.40 -3.48 20.54
N SER A 180 -0.48 -3.13 19.65
CA SER A 180 0.92 -2.79 19.91
C SER A 180 1.29 -1.51 19.15
N SER A 181 2.49 -1.00 19.37
CA SER A 181 3.01 0.17 18.64
C SER A 181 3.19 -0.06 17.13
N ILE A 182 2.95 -1.28 16.62
CA ILE A 182 3.12 -1.65 15.21
C ILE A 182 1.79 -1.61 14.45
N ASP A 183 0.69 -1.94 15.10
CA ASP A 183 -0.63 -2.13 14.51
C ASP A 183 -1.71 -1.20 15.08
N THR A 184 -1.42 -0.47 16.16
CA THR A 184 -2.28 0.58 16.69
C THR A 184 -2.56 1.67 15.65
N ASN A 185 -3.73 2.30 15.72
CA ASN A 185 -4.04 3.52 14.96
C ASN A 185 -3.99 4.81 15.76
N GLU A 186 -3.54 4.78 17.02
CA GLU A 186 -3.41 5.99 17.83
C GLU A 186 -2.48 7.04 17.18
N GLU A 187 -2.85 8.31 17.30
CA GLU A 187 -1.99 9.45 17.00
C GLU A 187 -1.73 10.20 18.30
N PRO A 188 -0.65 9.88 19.03
CA PRO A 188 -0.43 10.36 20.39
C PRO A 188 0.04 11.82 20.46
N TYR A 189 0.55 12.38 19.35
CA TYR A 189 1.10 13.74 19.29
C TYR A 189 0.81 14.40 17.94
N ALA A 190 -0.37 14.99 17.79
CA ALA A 190 -0.75 15.76 16.60
C ALA A 190 -0.43 17.25 16.78
N LEU A 191 0.41 17.79 15.89
CA LEU A 191 1.01 19.13 15.98
C LEU A 191 0.03 20.26 15.62
N THR A 192 -0.02 21.29 16.46
CA THR A 192 -0.67 22.57 16.16
C THR A 192 0.38 23.61 15.74
N HIS A 193 0.15 24.25 14.60
CA HIS A 193 1.00 25.31 14.05
C HIS A 193 0.82 26.65 14.78
N ALA A 194 1.74 27.58 14.53
CA ALA A 194 1.75 28.92 15.10
C ALA A 194 0.48 29.75 14.83
N ASP A 195 -0.23 29.45 13.74
CA ASP A 195 -1.50 30.09 13.39
C ASP A 195 -2.72 29.48 14.11
N GLY A 196 -2.48 28.52 15.02
CA GLY A 196 -3.50 27.83 15.79
C GLY A 196 -4.26 26.76 15.01
N THR A 197 -3.77 26.37 13.83
CA THR A 197 -4.34 25.30 13.01
C THR A 197 -3.54 24.01 13.09
N GLY A 198 -4.15 22.89 12.73
CA GLY A 198 -3.43 21.63 12.54
C GLY A 198 -4.23 20.63 11.72
N GLU A 199 -3.54 19.61 11.22
CA GLU A 199 -4.11 18.56 10.37
C GLU A 199 -3.40 17.23 10.58
N VAL A 200 -4.18 16.14 10.61
CA VAL A 200 -3.67 14.77 10.50
C VAL A 200 -4.62 13.93 9.66
N THR A 201 -4.08 12.91 8.99
CA THR A 201 -4.87 11.84 8.40
C THR A 201 -4.89 10.67 9.38
N PHE A 202 -6.02 10.49 10.08
CA PHE A 202 -6.21 9.42 11.06
C PHE A 202 -6.60 8.11 10.35
N LEU A 203 -5.92 7.01 10.65
CA LEU A 203 -6.21 5.70 10.06
C LEU A 203 -7.37 5.04 10.80
N THR A 204 -8.57 5.01 10.22
CA THR A 204 -9.66 4.22 10.77
C THR A 204 -9.46 2.74 10.46
N GLN A 205 -9.72 1.90 11.45
CA GLN A 205 -9.66 0.44 11.33
C GLN A 205 -11.05 -0.17 11.42
N THR A 206 -11.25 -1.29 10.73
CA THR A 206 -12.45 -2.12 10.86
C THR A 206 -12.14 -3.37 11.66
N VAL A 207 -13.14 -4.21 11.89
CA VAL A 207 -12.98 -5.54 12.51
C VAL A 207 -11.96 -6.44 11.79
N ARG A 208 -11.65 -6.17 10.51
CA ARG A 208 -10.59 -6.93 9.79
C ARG A 208 -9.20 -6.64 10.32
N GLU A 209 -8.91 -5.36 10.61
CA GLU A 209 -7.60 -4.92 11.06
C GLU A 209 -7.50 -4.92 12.58
N ALA A 210 -8.60 -4.61 13.28
CA ALA A 210 -8.70 -4.49 14.73
C ALA A 210 -9.98 -5.17 15.23
N GLY A 211 -9.94 -6.50 15.32
CA GLY A 211 -11.07 -7.32 15.75
C GLY A 211 -11.61 -6.95 17.13
N HIS A 212 -10.74 -6.46 18.02
CA HIS A 212 -11.10 -5.99 19.36
C HIS A 212 -11.92 -4.71 19.39
N LEU A 213 -12.02 -3.95 18.31
CA LEU A 213 -12.89 -2.78 18.22
C LEU A 213 -14.29 -3.13 17.67
N GLY A 214 -14.42 -4.17 16.85
CA GLY A 214 -15.68 -4.59 16.22
C GLY A 214 -16.26 -3.57 15.22
N CYS A 215 -15.50 -2.55 14.81
CA CYS A 215 -16.00 -1.51 13.90
C CYS A 215 -16.32 -2.08 12.52
N GLY A 216 -17.50 -1.77 12.00
CA GLY A 216 -17.98 -2.32 10.73
C GLY A 216 -18.47 -3.77 10.80
N ASP A 217 -18.50 -4.41 11.97
CA ASP A 217 -19.12 -5.74 12.11
C ASP A 217 -20.55 -5.73 11.57
N PRO A 218 -20.96 -6.72 10.76
CA PRO A 218 -22.28 -6.72 10.14
C PRO A 218 -23.38 -6.97 11.18
N VAL A 219 -24.13 -5.91 11.49
CA VAL A 219 -25.35 -5.93 12.29
C VAL A 219 -26.54 -6.12 11.37
N ARG A 220 -27.18 -7.29 11.46
CA ARG A 220 -28.35 -7.65 10.65
C ARG A 220 -29.63 -7.17 11.33
N THR A 221 -30.41 -6.38 10.61
CA THR A 221 -31.82 -6.10 10.91
C THR A 221 -32.71 -6.91 9.96
N ALA A 222 -34.02 -6.94 10.19
CA ALA A 222 -34.96 -7.71 9.36
C ALA A 222 -34.90 -7.35 7.86
N THR A 223 -34.46 -6.14 7.50
CA THR A 223 -34.48 -5.63 6.12
C THR A 223 -33.13 -5.11 5.60
N THR A 224 -32.14 -4.89 6.48
CA THR A 224 -30.84 -4.29 6.09
C THR A 224 -29.69 -4.84 6.91
N VAL A 225 -28.48 -4.84 6.32
CA VAL A 225 -27.22 -5.10 7.04
C VAL A 225 -26.46 -3.79 7.15
N LYS A 226 -26.12 -3.38 8.38
CA LYS A 226 -25.30 -2.19 8.66
C LYS A 226 -23.99 -2.60 9.33
N GLY A 227 -22.94 -1.82 9.15
CA GLY A 227 -21.73 -2.00 9.95
C GLY A 227 -21.94 -1.43 11.34
N LYS A 228 -21.35 -2.07 12.36
CA LYS A 228 -21.30 -1.54 13.73
C LYS A 228 -20.55 -0.20 13.74
N SER A 229 -21.15 0.82 14.34
CA SER A 229 -20.52 2.13 14.50
C SER A 229 -19.44 2.10 15.57
N CYS A 230 -18.53 3.07 15.50
CA CYS A 230 -17.46 3.29 16.48
C CYS A 230 -17.28 4.78 16.72
N TRP A 231 -16.21 5.16 17.41
CA TRP A 231 -15.91 6.54 17.77
C TRP A 231 -14.50 6.92 17.40
N LEU A 232 -14.32 8.16 16.95
CA LEU A 232 -13.04 8.85 17.00
C LEU A 232 -13.09 9.77 18.22
N VAL A 233 -12.07 9.66 19.07
CA VAL A 233 -11.94 10.48 20.27
C VAL A 233 -10.68 11.32 20.16
N VAL A 234 -10.83 12.61 20.45
CA VAL A 234 -9.72 13.56 20.53
C VAL A 234 -9.60 14.04 21.97
N VAL A 235 -8.45 13.80 22.60
CA VAL A 235 -8.12 14.34 23.93
C VAL A 235 -7.12 15.48 23.75
N PRO A 236 -7.54 16.75 23.89
CA PRO A 236 -6.64 17.87 23.76
C PRO A 236 -5.71 17.97 24.99
N ARG A 237 -4.45 18.34 24.77
CA ARG A 237 -3.44 18.49 25.82
C ARG A 237 -2.89 19.91 25.82
N GLY A 238 -3.13 20.63 26.91
CA GLY A 238 -2.75 22.03 27.10
C GLY A 238 -1.43 22.15 27.85
N GLU A 239 -1.32 23.16 28.70
CA GLU A 239 -0.11 23.41 29.49
C GLU A 239 -0.19 22.80 30.89
N HIS A 240 -1.40 22.48 31.35
CA HIS A 240 -1.67 22.05 32.72
C HIS A 240 -1.83 20.53 32.85
N GLU A 241 -1.28 20.00 33.94
CA GLU A 241 -1.55 18.66 34.45
C GLU A 241 -2.90 18.61 35.19
N PRO A 242 -3.46 17.41 35.45
CA PRO A 242 -4.68 17.24 36.25
C PRO A 242 -4.69 17.97 37.60
N ASP A 243 -3.55 18.01 38.29
CA ASP A 243 -3.37 18.72 39.56
C ASP A 243 -3.23 20.25 39.42
N GLY A 244 -3.12 20.77 38.20
CA GLY A 244 -3.00 22.19 37.88
C GLY A 244 -1.60 22.76 37.81
N ARG A 245 -0.58 21.92 38.02
CA ARG A 245 0.79 22.34 37.70
C ARG A 245 0.93 22.48 36.19
N ILE A 246 1.69 23.48 35.77
CA ILE A 246 2.16 23.54 34.38
C ILE A 246 3.26 22.48 34.20
N GLY A 247 3.42 21.95 32.98
CA GLY A 247 4.37 20.88 32.62
C GLY A 247 5.68 20.87 33.43
N GLN A 248 6.08 19.68 33.87
CA GLN A 248 7.13 19.46 34.86
C GLN A 248 8.49 19.10 34.21
N GLY A 249 9.60 19.35 34.91
CA GLY A 249 10.96 19.00 34.47
C GLY A 249 11.72 20.12 33.74
N ALA A 250 12.98 19.88 33.38
CA ALA A 250 13.85 20.89 32.74
C ALA A 250 13.35 21.36 31.36
N GLN A 251 12.48 20.57 30.73
CA GLN A 251 11.90 20.79 29.41
C GLN A 251 10.44 21.27 29.45
N GLY A 252 9.77 21.22 30.62
CA GLY A 252 8.36 21.63 30.77
C GLY A 252 7.34 20.69 30.12
N THR A 253 7.60 19.38 30.11
CA THR A 253 6.72 18.36 29.49
C THR A 253 5.54 17.98 30.38
N LEU A 254 4.42 17.59 29.78
CA LEU A 254 3.36 16.88 30.50
C LEU A 254 3.84 15.49 30.94
N ASN A 255 3.15 14.83 31.86
CA ASN A 255 3.49 13.51 32.40
C ASN A 255 2.25 12.65 32.65
N SER A 256 1.05 13.22 32.61
CA SER A 256 -0.20 12.47 32.76
C SER A 256 -0.67 11.80 31.47
N SER A 257 -1.33 10.65 31.60
CA SER A 257 -2.04 9.98 30.51
C SER A 257 -3.29 10.76 30.08
N PRO A 258 -3.67 10.77 28.78
CA PRO A 258 -4.98 11.29 28.35
C PRO A 258 -6.16 10.53 28.97
N LEU A 259 -5.93 9.32 29.48
CA LEU A 259 -6.96 8.47 30.07
C LEU A 259 -7.19 8.75 31.56
N THR A 260 -6.45 9.68 32.18
CA THR A 260 -6.78 10.20 33.52
C THR A 260 -8.17 10.84 33.51
N THR A 261 -8.88 10.79 34.64
CA THR A 261 -10.27 11.28 34.75
C THR A 261 -10.38 12.75 34.31
N SER A 262 -9.50 13.61 34.81
CA SER A 262 -9.47 15.04 34.48
C SER A 262 -9.21 15.30 32.99
N ASN A 263 -8.24 14.61 32.37
CA ASN A 263 -7.93 14.79 30.95
C ASN A 263 -9.05 14.23 30.06
N TRP A 264 -9.58 13.05 30.40
CA TRP A 264 -10.66 12.38 29.66
C TRP A 264 -11.97 13.19 29.65
N ALA A 265 -12.21 13.98 30.70
CA ALA A 265 -13.36 14.88 30.77
C ALA A 265 -13.33 15.99 29.70
N GLN A 266 -12.17 16.29 29.12
CA GLN A 266 -11.99 17.31 28.07
C GLN A 266 -12.13 16.77 26.64
N ARG A 267 -12.37 15.46 26.48
CA ARG A 267 -12.37 14.81 25.16
C ARG A 267 -13.49 15.35 24.25
N LEU A 268 -13.21 15.35 22.95
CA LEU A 268 -14.18 15.56 21.89
C LEU A 268 -14.48 14.20 21.25
N VAL A 269 -15.76 13.87 21.08
CA VAL A 269 -16.21 12.56 20.55
C VAL A 269 -16.92 12.73 19.21
N PHE A 270 -16.57 11.88 18.26
CA PHE A 270 -17.15 11.86 16.91
C PHE A 270 -17.68 10.46 16.60
N PRO A 271 -18.98 10.29 16.33
CA PRO A 271 -19.50 9.00 15.88
C PRO A 271 -18.93 8.67 14.50
N LEU A 272 -18.61 7.41 14.27
CA LEU A 272 -18.08 6.86 13.03
C LEU A 272 -18.98 5.74 12.52
N ASP A 273 -19.59 5.93 11.36
CA ASP A 273 -20.48 4.97 10.72
C ASP A 273 -19.75 4.22 9.60
N PHE A 274 -19.52 2.93 9.85
CA PHE A 274 -18.81 2.03 8.96
C PHE A 274 -19.77 1.28 8.02
N LEU A 275 -19.29 1.04 6.80
CA LEU A 275 -19.88 0.05 5.92
C LEU A 275 -19.72 -1.35 6.54
N PRO A 276 -20.69 -2.25 6.35
CA PRO A 276 -20.61 -3.62 6.83
C PRO A 276 -19.43 -4.35 6.18
N VAL A 277 -18.61 -4.98 7.03
CA VAL A 277 -17.47 -5.79 6.60
C VAL A 277 -17.94 -7.18 6.15
N GLY A 278 -17.45 -7.61 4.99
CA GLY A 278 -17.72 -8.94 4.45
C GLY A 278 -18.89 -8.97 3.48
N ASP A 279 -19.38 -10.17 3.21
CA ASP A 279 -20.45 -10.39 2.23
C ASP A 279 -21.82 -10.00 2.80
N THR A 280 -22.44 -9.02 2.14
CA THR A 280 -23.80 -8.54 2.47
C THR A 280 -24.84 -9.04 1.49
N CYS A 281 -24.45 -9.80 0.48
CA CYS A 281 -25.37 -10.34 -0.51
C CYS A 281 -26.20 -11.50 0.07
N PRO A 282 -27.44 -11.72 -0.41
CA PRO A 282 -28.23 -12.89 0.00
C PRO A 282 -27.53 -14.21 -0.34
N ALA A 283 -27.51 -15.15 0.63
CA ALA A 283 -26.76 -16.39 0.55
C ALA A 283 -27.31 -17.40 -0.49
N ASP A 284 -28.55 -17.21 -0.94
CA ASP A 284 -29.25 -18.04 -1.92
C ASP A 284 -28.93 -17.69 -3.38
N ARG A 285 -28.18 -16.60 -3.63
CA ARG A 285 -27.80 -16.21 -4.99
C ARG A 285 -26.66 -17.05 -5.54
N ALA A 286 -26.77 -17.41 -6.82
CA ALA A 286 -25.70 -18.10 -7.52
C ALA A 286 -24.44 -17.23 -7.59
N GLU A 287 -23.29 -17.81 -7.24
CA GLU A 287 -22.00 -17.12 -7.26
C GLU A 287 -21.40 -17.06 -8.67
N ARG A 288 -20.87 -15.89 -9.03
CA ARG A 288 -20.08 -15.65 -10.24
C ARG A 288 -18.70 -15.22 -9.85
N ARG A 289 -17.75 -16.13 -10.03
CA ARG A 289 -16.34 -15.89 -9.72
C ARG A 289 -15.70 -15.04 -10.81
N VAL A 290 -15.06 -13.97 -10.39
CA VAL A 290 -14.25 -13.07 -11.21
C VAL A 290 -12.88 -12.92 -10.54
N THR A 291 -11.83 -12.68 -11.33
CA THR A 291 -10.45 -12.70 -10.80
C THR A 291 -9.59 -11.62 -11.45
N GLY A 292 -8.46 -11.26 -10.87
CA GLY A 292 -7.37 -10.59 -11.59
C GLY A 292 -6.79 -9.37 -10.90
N SER A 293 -6.43 -8.38 -11.72
CA SER A 293 -5.60 -7.23 -11.36
C SER A 293 -6.03 -6.56 -10.07
N GLU A 294 -5.05 -6.29 -9.20
CA GLU A 294 -5.25 -5.50 -7.99
C GLU A 294 -5.79 -4.09 -8.29
N LEU A 295 -5.51 -3.54 -9.48
CA LEU A 295 -5.97 -2.22 -9.89
C LEU A 295 -7.49 -2.07 -9.88
N VAL A 296 -8.28 -3.15 -9.90
CA VAL A 296 -9.75 -3.08 -9.82
C VAL A 296 -10.31 -3.37 -8.43
N THR A 297 -9.49 -3.82 -7.47
CA THR A 297 -9.93 -4.37 -6.19
C THR A 297 -10.86 -3.43 -5.44
N ASP A 298 -10.50 -2.16 -5.30
CA ASP A 298 -11.31 -1.17 -4.58
C ASP A 298 -12.62 -0.85 -5.34
N ALA A 299 -12.58 -0.76 -6.67
CA ALA A 299 -13.76 -0.53 -7.50
C ALA A 299 -14.76 -1.70 -7.42
N ILE A 300 -14.31 -2.96 -7.61
CA ILE A 300 -15.20 -4.13 -7.57
C ILE A 300 -15.77 -4.33 -6.17
N SER A 301 -14.97 -4.12 -5.12
CA SER A 301 -15.43 -4.18 -3.72
C SER A 301 -16.52 -3.15 -3.44
N SER A 302 -16.38 -1.94 -3.98
CA SER A 302 -17.41 -0.91 -3.89
C SER A 302 -18.68 -1.28 -4.66
N TRP A 303 -18.55 -1.87 -5.86
CA TRP A 303 -19.70 -2.19 -6.71
C TRP A 303 -20.50 -3.41 -6.26
N GLN A 304 -19.85 -4.38 -5.62
CA GLN A 304 -20.44 -5.67 -5.21
C GLN A 304 -21.81 -5.54 -4.51
N PRO A 305 -21.98 -4.69 -3.47
CA PRO A 305 -23.27 -4.56 -2.78
C PRO A 305 -24.43 -4.17 -3.71
N VAL A 306 -24.19 -3.28 -4.67
CA VAL A 306 -25.23 -2.82 -5.62
C VAL A 306 -25.45 -3.86 -6.72
N LEU A 307 -24.38 -4.47 -7.23
CA LEU A 307 -24.47 -5.55 -8.22
C LEU A 307 -25.29 -6.73 -7.71
N CYS A 308 -25.17 -7.07 -6.43
CA CYS A 308 -25.98 -8.11 -5.79
C CYS A 308 -27.48 -7.80 -5.74
N THR A 309 -27.90 -6.54 -5.86
CA THR A 309 -29.32 -6.17 -5.92
C THR A 309 -29.84 -6.05 -7.36
N THR A 310 -28.96 -5.75 -8.30
CA THR A 310 -29.30 -5.42 -9.70
C THR A 310 -29.06 -6.56 -10.68
N THR A 311 -28.36 -7.62 -10.27
CA THR A 311 -28.07 -8.80 -11.10
C THR A 311 -28.49 -10.08 -10.38
N PRO A 312 -28.84 -11.18 -11.09
CA PRO A 312 -29.31 -12.40 -10.44
C PRO A 312 -28.23 -13.14 -9.63
N SER A 313 -26.98 -12.70 -9.72
CA SER A 313 -25.82 -13.37 -9.15
C SER A 313 -25.03 -12.50 -8.20
N LYS A 314 -24.37 -13.15 -7.26
CA LYS A 314 -23.35 -12.54 -6.40
C LYS A 314 -22.00 -12.66 -7.11
N PHE A 315 -21.35 -11.54 -7.37
CA PHE A 315 -19.98 -11.56 -7.93
C PHE A 315 -18.96 -11.71 -6.80
N THR A 316 -18.14 -12.75 -6.86
CA THR A 316 -17.04 -12.98 -5.92
C THR A 316 -15.72 -12.70 -6.62
N PHE A 317 -15.01 -11.66 -6.18
CA PHE A 317 -13.71 -11.29 -6.73
C PHE A 317 -12.58 -11.97 -5.97
N SER A 318 -11.56 -12.41 -6.69
CA SER A 318 -10.29 -12.86 -6.11
C SER A 318 -9.14 -12.13 -6.80
N GLN A 319 -8.36 -11.38 -6.03
CA GLN A 319 -7.15 -10.78 -6.54
C GLN A 319 -6.13 -11.86 -6.94
N ARG A 320 -5.50 -11.66 -8.09
CA ARG A 320 -4.45 -12.51 -8.67
C ARG A 320 -3.58 -11.65 -9.58
N GLY A 321 -2.29 -11.97 -9.68
CA GLY A 321 -1.44 -11.41 -10.74
C GLY A 321 -2.06 -11.60 -12.13
N GLU A 322 -1.95 -10.59 -13.00
CA GLU A 322 -2.70 -10.53 -14.25
C GLU A 322 -2.35 -11.66 -15.23
N GLN A 323 -1.13 -12.19 -15.17
CA GLN A 323 -0.75 -13.36 -15.97
C GLN A 323 -1.58 -14.59 -15.58
N ALA A 324 -1.68 -14.89 -14.28
CA ALA A 324 -2.51 -16.00 -13.80
C ALA A 324 -4.00 -15.78 -14.13
N ALA A 325 -4.48 -14.53 -14.07
CA ALA A 325 -5.83 -14.19 -14.48
C ALA A 325 -6.08 -14.43 -15.98
N ARG A 326 -5.13 -14.09 -16.86
CA ARG A 326 -5.21 -14.41 -18.28
C ARG A 326 -5.26 -15.92 -18.51
N ASP A 327 -4.36 -16.67 -17.87
CA ASP A 327 -4.28 -18.13 -18.04
C ASP A 327 -5.58 -18.82 -17.64
N LEU A 328 -6.22 -18.38 -16.56
CA LEU A 328 -7.51 -18.91 -16.10
C LEU A 328 -8.67 -18.67 -17.08
N ILE A 329 -8.57 -17.64 -17.93
CA ILE A 329 -9.61 -17.27 -18.90
C ILE A 329 -9.31 -17.82 -20.30
N THR A 330 -8.04 -17.94 -20.68
CA THR A 330 -7.63 -18.48 -21.99
C THR A 330 -7.60 -20.02 -21.99
N LYS A 331 -7.35 -20.64 -20.84
CA LYS A 331 -7.32 -22.10 -20.64
C LYS A 331 -8.24 -22.49 -19.48
N PRO A 332 -9.57 -22.27 -19.62
CA PRO A 332 -10.49 -22.49 -18.51
C PRO A 332 -10.66 -23.99 -18.20
N THR A 333 -10.84 -24.28 -16.91
CA THR A 333 -11.39 -25.56 -16.42
C THR A 333 -12.83 -25.34 -15.95
N ASP A 334 -13.55 -26.40 -15.59
CA ASP A 334 -14.91 -26.29 -15.02
C ASP A 334 -14.96 -25.42 -13.75
N THR A 335 -13.82 -25.28 -13.07
CA THR A 335 -13.66 -24.46 -11.87
C THR A 335 -12.98 -23.12 -12.15
N SER A 336 -12.78 -22.71 -13.41
CA SER A 336 -12.25 -21.38 -13.71
C SER A 336 -13.27 -20.26 -13.41
N PRO A 337 -12.81 -19.05 -13.04
CA PRO A 337 -13.65 -17.86 -13.02
C PRO A 337 -14.15 -17.52 -14.44
N GLY A 338 -15.31 -16.87 -14.53
CA GLY A 338 -15.91 -16.53 -15.82
C GLY A 338 -15.34 -15.26 -16.46
N LEU A 339 -14.64 -14.43 -15.68
CA LEU A 339 -14.08 -13.16 -16.14
C LEU A 339 -12.79 -12.85 -15.39
N GLY A 340 -11.80 -12.38 -16.14
CA GLY A 340 -10.51 -11.90 -15.64
C GLY A 340 -10.39 -10.40 -15.83
N PHE A 341 -9.91 -9.68 -14.82
CA PHE A 341 -9.50 -8.29 -14.92
C PHE A 341 -8.01 -8.22 -15.22
N THR A 342 -7.64 -7.62 -16.35
CA THR A 342 -6.26 -7.61 -16.85
C THR A 342 -5.86 -6.24 -17.36
N VAL A 343 -4.55 -5.95 -17.38
CA VAL A 343 -4.00 -4.75 -18.04
C VAL A 343 -3.59 -5.12 -19.47
N GLU A 344 -2.80 -6.18 -19.63
CA GLU A 344 -2.53 -6.75 -20.96
C GLU A 344 -3.68 -7.65 -21.44
N PRO A 345 -3.90 -7.76 -22.76
CA PRO A 345 -4.97 -8.57 -23.30
C PRO A 345 -4.75 -10.07 -23.04
N ALA A 346 -5.79 -10.75 -22.57
CA ALA A 346 -5.91 -12.20 -22.70
C ALA A 346 -6.03 -12.61 -24.18
N VAL A 347 -5.05 -13.35 -24.71
CA VAL A 347 -5.06 -13.87 -26.08
C VAL A 347 -5.28 -15.38 -26.03
N PRO A 348 -6.42 -15.90 -26.54
CA PRO A 348 -6.68 -17.33 -26.52
C PRO A 348 -5.82 -18.07 -27.55
N ASP A 349 -5.59 -19.36 -27.32
CA ASP A 349 -4.94 -20.24 -28.29
C ASP A 349 -5.75 -20.30 -29.59
N LYS A 350 -5.07 -20.57 -30.72
CA LYS A 350 -5.72 -20.65 -32.03
C LYS A 350 -6.80 -21.74 -32.01
N GLY A 351 -8.02 -21.38 -32.40
CA GLY A 351 -9.17 -22.30 -32.45
C GLY A 351 -10.03 -22.28 -31.18
N SER A 352 -9.55 -21.66 -30.09
CA SER A 352 -10.37 -21.43 -28.89
C SER A 352 -11.39 -20.30 -29.11
N PRO A 353 -12.51 -20.30 -28.37
CA PRO A 353 -13.49 -19.22 -28.46
C PRO A 353 -12.86 -17.84 -28.23
N PRO A 354 -13.25 -16.81 -28.99
CA PRO A 354 -12.75 -15.44 -28.80
C PRO A 354 -12.95 -14.93 -27.36
N ILE A 355 -11.99 -14.15 -26.88
CA ILE A 355 -12.11 -13.38 -25.63
C ILE A 355 -12.53 -11.96 -25.97
N ILE A 356 -13.54 -11.44 -25.27
CA ILE A 356 -13.99 -10.05 -25.36
C ILE A 356 -13.38 -9.25 -24.21
N HIS A 357 -12.76 -8.11 -24.54
CA HIS A 357 -12.21 -7.17 -23.57
C HIS A 357 -13.06 -5.89 -23.51
N ALA A 358 -13.36 -5.44 -22.29
CA ALA A 358 -14.11 -4.21 -22.03
C ALA A 358 -13.34 -3.34 -21.01
N PRO A 359 -13.04 -2.06 -21.30
CA PRO A 359 -12.41 -1.19 -20.31
C PRO A 359 -13.39 -0.92 -19.17
N VAL A 360 -12.95 -1.08 -17.92
CA VAL A 360 -13.82 -0.93 -16.73
C VAL A 360 -13.31 0.09 -15.71
N ALA A 361 -12.00 0.32 -15.65
CA ALA A 361 -11.40 1.27 -14.72
C ALA A 361 -10.13 1.91 -15.31
N VAL A 362 -9.85 3.15 -14.92
CA VAL A 362 -8.57 3.83 -15.17
C VAL A 362 -7.98 4.19 -13.82
N SER A 363 -6.75 3.74 -13.57
CA SER A 363 -5.96 4.04 -12.38
C SER A 363 -4.47 4.05 -12.76
N GLY A 364 -3.58 4.11 -11.78
CA GLY A 364 -2.15 4.03 -12.05
C GLY A 364 -1.37 3.42 -10.89
N ILE A 365 -0.07 3.31 -11.10
CA ILE A 365 0.90 2.93 -10.07
C ILE A 365 1.54 4.21 -9.56
N ALA A 366 1.50 4.43 -8.25
CA ALA A 366 2.09 5.56 -7.58
C ALA A 366 3.27 5.13 -6.70
N VAL A 367 4.24 6.03 -6.56
CA VAL A 367 5.19 5.98 -5.45
C VAL A 367 4.59 6.80 -4.32
N ALA A 368 3.92 6.13 -3.39
CA ALA A 368 3.30 6.78 -2.24
C ALA A 368 4.30 6.86 -1.07
N PHE A 369 4.21 7.94 -0.29
CA PHE A 369 5.12 8.16 0.83
C PHE A 369 4.42 8.76 2.03
N PHE A 370 4.99 8.48 3.19
CA PHE A 370 4.71 9.13 4.46
C PHE A 370 6.04 9.45 5.12
N VAL A 371 6.42 10.72 5.04
CA VAL A 371 7.70 11.23 5.55
C VAL A 371 7.40 12.38 6.48
N GLU A 372 7.78 12.23 7.74
CA GLU A 372 7.75 13.28 8.74
C GLU A 372 9.17 13.80 8.95
N ILE A 373 9.29 15.13 8.95
CA ILE A 373 10.54 15.83 9.17
C ILE A 373 10.47 16.46 10.56
N PRO A 374 11.38 16.11 11.49
CA PRO A 374 11.42 16.71 12.82
C PRO A 374 11.42 18.25 12.76
N GLY A 375 10.52 18.89 13.52
CA GLY A 375 10.38 20.35 13.57
C GLY A 375 9.70 21.00 12.36
N VAL A 376 9.39 20.26 11.30
CA VAL A 376 8.73 20.77 10.07
C VAL A 376 7.38 20.10 9.83
N GLY A 377 7.20 18.86 10.27
CA GLY A 377 5.98 18.07 10.08
C GLY A 377 6.01 17.20 8.83
N GLN A 378 4.83 16.79 8.35
CA GLN A 378 4.72 15.86 7.23
C GLN A 378 5.08 16.51 5.88
N LEU A 379 5.97 15.87 5.13
CA LEU A 379 6.28 16.22 3.75
C LEU A 379 5.03 16.08 2.87
N LYS A 380 4.71 17.12 2.10
CA LYS A 380 3.54 17.13 1.20
C LYS A 380 3.87 16.86 -0.26
N GLU A 381 5.12 17.08 -0.67
CA GLU A 381 5.52 16.93 -2.08
C GLU A 381 6.89 16.29 -2.20
N MET A 382 7.04 15.43 -3.21
CA MET A 382 8.30 14.83 -3.59
C MET A 382 8.34 14.66 -5.10
N LYS A 383 9.50 14.91 -5.70
CA LYS A 383 9.77 14.65 -7.12
C LYS A 383 10.74 13.49 -7.25
N LEU A 384 10.40 12.52 -8.09
CA LEU A 384 11.25 11.38 -8.42
C LEU A 384 11.36 11.22 -9.94
N ASN A 385 12.56 10.92 -10.41
CA ASN A 385 12.80 10.47 -11.78
C ASN A 385 13.01 8.94 -11.81
N ALA A 386 13.08 8.37 -13.01
CA ALA A 386 13.28 6.94 -13.19
C ALA A 386 14.60 6.45 -12.55
N ARG A 387 15.70 7.21 -12.67
CA ARG A 387 17.01 6.78 -12.13
C ARG A 387 16.99 6.66 -10.60
N LEU A 388 16.33 7.58 -9.89
CA LEU A 388 16.16 7.49 -8.43
C LEU A 388 15.34 6.28 -8.00
N VAL A 389 14.26 5.97 -8.72
CA VAL A 389 13.46 4.76 -8.43
C VAL A 389 14.26 3.49 -8.76
N ALA A 390 15.05 3.48 -9.84
CA ALA A 390 15.95 2.38 -10.15
C ALA A 390 16.98 2.14 -9.03
N LYS A 391 17.61 3.19 -8.50
CA LYS A 391 18.56 3.12 -7.37
C LYS A 391 17.95 2.47 -6.11
N LEU A 392 16.70 2.82 -5.78
CA LEU A 392 15.95 2.22 -4.67
C LEU A 392 15.63 0.74 -4.93
N LEU A 393 15.11 0.41 -6.12
CA LEU A 393 14.74 -0.97 -6.48
C LEU A 393 15.95 -1.91 -6.59
N THR A 394 17.15 -1.37 -6.80
CA THR A 394 18.39 -2.14 -6.87
C THR A 394 19.24 -2.04 -5.61
N ALA A 395 18.64 -1.67 -4.46
CA ALA A 395 19.30 -1.58 -3.15
C ALA A 395 20.71 -0.98 -3.23
N SER A 396 20.81 0.17 -3.91
CA SER A 396 22.11 0.77 -4.27
C SER A 396 22.56 1.83 -3.27
N TYR A 397 21.78 2.11 -2.23
CA TYR A 397 22.17 2.91 -1.07
C TYR A 397 22.69 2.02 0.08
N TRP A 398 23.51 2.58 0.98
CA TRP A 398 24.08 1.82 2.10
C TRP A 398 23.03 1.33 3.08
N ASP A 399 22.08 2.19 3.42
CA ASP A 399 21.04 1.86 4.39
C ASP A 399 20.05 0.81 3.84
N ASP A 400 20.04 0.55 2.52
CA ASP A 400 19.16 -0.44 1.87
C ASP A 400 19.74 -1.87 1.87
N VAL A 401 20.97 -2.07 2.37
CA VAL A 401 21.61 -3.39 2.47
C VAL A 401 22.09 -3.69 3.89
N PRO A 402 22.19 -4.98 4.28
CA PRO A 402 22.72 -5.37 5.58
C PRO A 402 24.14 -4.86 5.81
N HIS A 403 24.30 -4.01 6.82
CA HIS A 403 25.60 -3.52 7.27
C HIS A 403 25.57 -3.18 8.76
N VAL A 404 26.74 -3.17 9.39
CA VAL A 404 26.88 -2.78 10.79
C VAL A 404 26.81 -1.25 10.88
N TYR A 405 25.76 -0.70 11.49
CA TYR A 405 25.53 0.76 11.55
C TYR A 405 26.63 1.57 12.25
N THR A 406 27.45 0.92 13.09
CA THR A 406 28.62 1.55 13.76
C THR A 406 29.88 1.53 12.92
N ASP A 407 29.92 0.76 11.81
CA ASP A 407 31.02 0.81 10.86
C ASP A 407 30.81 1.99 9.91
N PRO A 408 31.76 2.95 9.85
CA PRO A 408 31.66 4.08 8.94
C PRO A 408 31.91 3.70 7.46
N SER A 409 32.28 2.45 7.18
CA SER A 409 32.70 1.98 5.85
C SER A 409 31.51 1.45 5.04
N PRO A 410 31.39 1.81 3.75
CA PRO A 410 30.41 1.18 2.86
C PRO A 410 30.67 -0.32 2.69
N PRO A 411 29.62 -1.14 2.53
CA PRO A 411 29.75 -2.46 1.93
C PRO A 411 30.38 -2.38 0.52
N ALA A 412 31.27 -3.31 0.20
CA ALA A 412 32.10 -3.26 -1.00
C ALA A 412 31.29 -3.18 -2.32
N GLN A 413 30.13 -3.84 -2.39
CA GLN A 413 29.24 -3.87 -3.55
C GLN A 413 28.62 -2.52 -3.92
N ILE A 414 28.66 -1.56 -2.99
CA ILE A 414 28.11 -0.20 -3.12
C ILE A 414 29.12 0.86 -2.65
N ALA A 415 30.41 0.53 -2.71
CA ALA A 415 31.48 1.46 -2.35
C ALA A 415 31.39 2.77 -3.15
N GLY A 416 31.41 3.91 -2.45
CA GLY A 416 31.29 5.24 -3.04
C GLY A 416 29.86 5.72 -3.32
N ASN A 417 28.84 4.89 -3.11
CA ASN A 417 27.45 5.32 -3.23
C ASN A 417 27.02 6.19 -2.03
N PRO A 418 25.95 6.99 -2.15
CA PRO A 418 25.36 7.70 -1.02
C PRO A 418 24.80 6.74 0.04
N ARG A 419 24.75 7.22 1.29
CA ARG A 419 24.21 6.45 2.41
C ARG A 419 22.73 6.09 2.24
N SER A 420 21.91 7.06 1.81
CA SER A 420 20.47 6.90 1.55
C SER A 420 20.02 7.87 0.45
N ILE A 421 18.77 7.76 0.00
CA ILE A 421 18.19 8.70 -0.98
C ILE A 421 18.27 10.16 -0.54
N PHE A 422 18.19 10.46 0.76
CA PHE A 422 18.32 11.82 1.27
C PHE A 422 19.74 12.39 1.18
N HIS A 423 20.74 11.50 1.05
CA HIS A 423 22.14 11.84 0.82
C HIS A 423 22.49 11.89 -0.67
N ASP A 424 21.57 11.49 -1.55
CA ASP A 424 21.79 11.47 -2.99
C ASP A 424 21.74 12.90 -3.57
N PRO A 425 22.84 13.41 -4.16
CA PRO A 425 22.84 14.74 -4.76
C PRO A 425 21.81 14.91 -5.89
N GLU A 426 21.45 13.84 -6.60
CA GLU A 426 20.39 13.86 -7.61
C GLU A 426 19.03 14.14 -6.96
N PHE A 427 18.73 13.44 -5.87
CA PHE A 427 17.48 13.63 -5.13
C PHE A 427 17.39 15.04 -4.54
N GLN A 428 18.49 15.54 -3.98
CA GLN A 428 18.57 16.89 -3.42
C GLN A 428 18.41 17.97 -4.49
N ALA A 429 18.99 17.78 -5.68
CA ALA A 429 18.81 18.71 -6.80
C ALA A 429 17.34 18.81 -7.23
N LEU A 430 16.57 17.72 -7.17
CA LEU A 430 15.14 17.70 -7.48
C LEU A 430 14.26 18.19 -6.32
N ASN A 431 14.72 17.99 -5.08
CA ASN A 431 14.00 18.28 -3.85
C ASN A 431 14.88 19.12 -2.91
N PRO A 432 15.13 20.41 -3.23
CA PRO A 432 16.15 21.22 -2.54
C PRO A 432 15.89 21.43 -1.05
N ARG A 433 14.65 21.25 -0.58
CA ARG A 433 14.31 21.26 0.86
C ARG A 433 15.09 20.24 1.70
N PHE A 434 15.63 19.19 1.07
CA PHE A 434 16.42 18.17 1.75
C PHE A 434 17.93 18.48 1.80
N ALA A 435 18.39 19.53 1.10
CA ALA A 435 19.82 19.86 1.05
C ALA A 435 20.37 20.36 2.40
N THR A 436 19.54 21.04 3.19
CA THR A 436 19.89 21.61 4.51
C THR A 436 19.38 20.78 5.69
N TRP A 437 18.84 19.59 5.44
CA TRP A 437 18.27 18.76 6.49
C TRP A 437 19.38 18.12 7.33
N GLU A 438 19.34 18.34 8.65
CA GLU A 438 20.24 17.68 9.60
C GLU A 438 19.91 16.20 9.73
N ARG A 439 20.93 15.38 9.49
CA ARG A 439 20.84 13.98 9.07
C ARG A 439 20.88 13.01 10.26
N THR A 440 20.27 13.40 11.37
CA THR A 440 20.41 12.68 12.65
C THR A 440 19.47 11.47 12.78
N ALA A 441 18.49 11.33 11.89
CA ALA A 441 17.58 10.19 11.84
C ALA A 441 17.97 9.24 10.69
N SER A 442 18.78 8.24 11.03
CA SER A 442 19.20 7.16 10.13
C SER A 442 18.16 6.05 10.13
N GLY A 443 17.25 6.05 9.16
CA GLY A 443 16.44 4.89 8.81
C GLY A 443 16.39 4.75 7.31
N PRO A 444 16.62 3.55 6.73
CA PRO A 444 16.39 3.35 5.31
C PRO A 444 14.99 3.77 4.89
N MET A 445 14.91 4.54 3.80
CA MET A 445 13.70 4.66 2.99
C MET A 445 13.69 3.58 1.91
N SER A 446 13.85 2.32 2.32
CA SER A 446 13.64 1.18 1.45
C SER A 446 12.27 1.30 0.78
N LEU A 447 12.23 1.22 -0.54
CA LEU A 447 10.98 1.24 -1.29
C LEU A 447 10.24 -0.09 -1.08
N MET A 448 9.11 -0.05 -0.38
CA MET A 448 8.27 -1.24 -0.21
C MET A 448 7.67 -1.65 -1.55
N VAL A 449 7.74 -2.94 -1.84
CA VAL A 449 7.29 -3.55 -3.08
C VAL A 449 6.66 -4.90 -2.81
N GLN A 450 5.68 -5.29 -3.62
CA GLN A 450 5.06 -6.60 -3.56
C GLN A 450 5.98 -7.70 -4.12
N LEU A 451 5.76 -8.94 -3.67
CA LEU A 451 6.52 -10.12 -4.14
C LEU A 451 6.02 -10.66 -5.50
N ASP A 452 4.76 -10.42 -5.84
CA ASP A 452 4.09 -11.06 -6.98
C ASP A 452 4.63 -10.64 -8.35
N ASN A 453 4.46 -11.51 -9.35
CA ASN A 453 4.74 -11.23 -10.76
C ASN A 453 3.49 -10.65 -11.43
N THR A 454 3.55 -9.41 -11.90
CA THR A 454 2.38 -8.67 -12.41
C THR A 454 2.68 -7.85 -13.65
N ASP A 455 1.63 -7.56 -14.44
CA ASP A 455 1.75 -6.63 -15.56
C ASP A 455 2.11 -5.23 -15.09
N THR A 456 1.58 -4.84 -13.93
CA THR A 456 1.82 -3.54 -13.31
C THR A 456 3.28 -3.39 -12.89
N ASN A 457 3.91 -4.42 -12.32
CA ASN A 457 5.33 -4.38 -12.00
C ASN A 457 6.18 -4.27 -13.27
N ARG A 458 5.82 -5.00 -14.34
CA ARG A 458 6.47 -4.85 -15.65
C ARG A 458 6.33 -3.45 -16.23
N MET A 459 5.19 -2.79 -16.02
CA MET A 459 4.96 -1.40 -16.41
C MET A 459 5.94 -0.44 -15.72
N VAL A 460 6.26 -0.66 -14.44
CA VAL A 460 7.30 0.10 -13.73
C VAL A 460 8.66 -0.11 -14.39
N TRP A 461 9.05 -1.35 -14.67
CA TRP A 461 10.31 -1.64 -15.37
C TRP A 461 10.39 -1.02 -16.76
N HIS A 462 9.31 -1.06 -17.54
CA HIS A 462 9.26 -0.38 -18.84
C HIS A 462 9.41 1.13 -18.73
N TRP A 463 8.85 1.77 -17.70
CA TRP A 463 9.11 3.19 -17.43
C TRP A 463 10.59 3.45 -17.15
N LEU A 464 11.22 2.65 -16.29
CA LEU A 464 12.65 2.76 -16.01
C LEU A 464 13.52 2.55 -17.26
N GLN A 465 13.16 1.58 -18.10
CA GLN A 465 13.87 1.26 -19.33
C GLN A 465 13.66 2.32 -20.43
N SER A 466 12.56 3.07 -20.38
CA SER A 466 12.27 4.15 -21.32
C SER A 466 13.08 5.42 -21.08
N ASP A 467 13.57 5.61 -19.86
CA ASP A 467 14.43 6.73 -19.49
C ASP A 467 15.90 6.35 -19.73
N ALA A 468 16.60 7.14 -20.56
CA ALA A 468 17.97 6.85 -20.96
C ALA A 468 18.97 6.86 -19.79
N GLU A 469 18.73 7.70 -18.78
CA GLU A 469 19.59 7.82 -17.61
C GLU A 469 19.43 6.62 -16.67
N ALA A 470 18.18 6.23 -16.41
CA ALA A 470 17.85 5.06 -15.61
C ALA A 470 18.34 3.77 -16.29
N LYS A 471 18.09 3.61 -17.59
CA LYS A 471 18.58 2.46 -18.36
C LYS A 471 20.10 2.35 -18.34
N ALA A 472 20.82 3.46 -18.47
CA ALA A 472 22.29 3.46 -18.39
C ALA A 472 22.78 3.05 -16.99
N PHE A 473 22.13 3.55 -15.93
CA PHE A 473 22.43 3.15 -14.55
C PHE A 473 22.18 1.66 -14.31
N LEU A 474 21.03 1.14 -14.76
CA LEU A 474 20.70 -0.28 -14.69
C LEU A 474 21.69 -1.17 -15.48
N GLY A 475 22.30 -0.63 -16.53
CA GLY A 475 23.40 -1.26 -17.28
C GLY A 475 24.77 -1.16 -16.59
N GLY A 476 24.87 -0.53 -15.42
CA GLY A 476 26.09 -0.42 -14.63
C GLY A 476 26.91 0.86 -14.84
N ARG A 477 26.43 1.80 -15.66
CA ARG A 477 27.08 3.11 -15.81
C ARG A 477 26.87 3.93 -14.55
N ALA A 478 27.94 4.56 -14.06
CA ALA A 478 27.81 5.51 -12.96
C ALA A 478 26.93 6.70 -13.38
N ASP A 479 26.15 7.22 -12.44
CA ASP A 479 25.44 8.49 -12.63
C ASP A 479 26.43 9.69 -12.65
N PRO A 480 25.97 10.91 -12.95
CA PRO A 480 26.84 12.10 -12.97
C PRO A 480 27.55 12.42 -11.64
N TRP A 481 27.10 11.85 -10.53
CA TRP A 481 27.67 12.06 -9.19
C TRP A 481 28.54 10.88 -8.72
N GLY A 482 28.73 9.86 -9.57
CA GLY A 482 29.59 8.71 -9.32
C GLY A 482 28.89 7.49 -8.72
N MET A 483 27.60 7.56 -8.41
CA MET A 483 26.84 6.44 -7.86
C MET A 483 26.69 5.33 -8.90
N LYS A 484 26.88 4.07 -8.48
CA LYS A 484 26.76 2.87 -9.33
C LYS A 484 25.68 1.94 -8.80
N ILE A 485 25.11 1.14 -9.69
CA ILE A 485 24.22 0.04 -9.29
C ILE A 485 24.98 -0.93 -8.36
N ASN A 486 24.29 -1.44 -7.34
CA ASN A 486 24.76 -2.55 -6.52
C ASN A 486 25.23 -3.70 -7.41
N THR A 487 26.46 -4.20 -7.20
CA THR A 487 27.08 -5.18 -8.09
C THR A 487 26.30 -6.48 -8.22
N TYR A 488 25.51 -6.88 -7.22
CA TYR A 488 24.70 -8.10 -7.26
C TYR A 488 23.53 -8.03 -8.26
N TYR A 489 23.15 -6.85 -8.72
CA TYR A 489 22.06 -6.67 -9.69
C TYR A 489 22.54 -6.67 -11.15
N LYS A 490 23.85 -6.59 -11.42
CA LYS A 490 24.40 -6.49 -12.79
C LYS A 490 24.05 -7.69 -13.68
N GLY A 491 23.96 -8.88 -13.10
CA GLY A 491 23.65 -10.12 -13.84
C GLY A 491 22.18 -10.27 -14.25
N LEU A 492 21.30 -9.38 -13.77
CA LEU A 492 19.84 -9.49 -13.98
C LEU A 492 19.34 -8.82 -15.24
N ALA A 493 20.21 -8.12 -15.97
CA ALA A 493 19.89 -7.41 -17.22
C ALA A 493 18.68 -6.46 -17.13
N LEU A 494 18.44 -5.84 -15.97
CA LEU A 494 17.23 -5.03 -15.68
C LEU A 494 17.02 -3.85 -16.65
N GLY A 495 18.09 -3.32 -17.24
CA GLY A 495 18.01 -2.25 -18.23
C GLY A 495 17.52 -2.70 -19.62
N THR A 496 17.46 -4.00 -19.89
CA THR A 496 17.17 -4.56 -21.22
C THR A 496 16.14 -5.71 -21.21
N ASP A 497 15.93 -6.38 -20.08
CA ASP A 497 14.94 -7.43 -19.94
C ASP A 497 13.51 -6.85 -19.92
N ALA A 498 12.86 -6.89 -21.08
CA ALA A 498 11.49 -6.42 -21.27
C ALA A 498 10.44 -7.37 -20.65
N THR A 499 10.83 -8.56 -20.17
CA THR A 499 9.91 -9.54 -19.58
C THR A 499 9.83 -9.44 -18.06
N ARG A 500 10.72 -8.64 -17.46
CA ARG A 500 10.80 -8.44 -16.01
C ARG A 500 9.46 -8.00 -15.42
N SER A 501 8.94 -8.75 -14.46
CA SER A 501 7.64 -8.50 -13.81
C SER A 501 7.62 -8.69 -12.29
N ASP A 502 8.78 -8.91 -11.68
CA ASP A 502 9.03 -8.96 -10.24
C ASP A 502 10.01 -7.85 -9.80
N PHE A 503 10.15 -7.65 -8.49
CA PHE A 503 11.16 -6.76 -7.90
C PHE A 503 12.18 -7.57 -7.11
N PRO A 504 13.28 -8.04 -7.73
CA PRO A 504 14.23 -8.92 -7.07
C PRO A 504 14.96 -8.21 -5.92
N LYS A 505 15.17 -8.92 -4.80
CA LYS A 505 16.09 -8.53 -3.72
C LYS A 505 17.37 -9.36 -3.83
N ALA A 506 18.26 -8.96 -4.73
CA ALA A 506 19.35 -9.80 -5.21
C ALA A 506 20.64 -9.76 -4.38
N ASP A 507 20.76 -8.82 -3.44
CA ASP A 507 21.94 -8.72 -2.57
C ASP A 507 21.90 -9.84 -1.49
N PRO A 508 22.86 -10.79 -1.50
CA PRO A 508 22.89 -11.90 -0.56
C PRO A 508 23.58 -11.54 0.77
N SER A 509 23.98 -10.29 0.97
CA SER A 509 24.67 -9.85 2.19
C SER A 509 23.85 -10.20 3.42
N ALA A 510 24.55 -10.65 4.45
CA ALA A 510 23.96 -10.99 5.73
C ALA A 510 24.94 -10.60 6.84
N ILE A 511 24.43 -10.04 7.93
CA ILE A 511 25.24 -9.69 9.09
C ILE A 511 24.80 -10.50 10.32
N PRO A 512 25.73 -11.07 11.09
CA PRO A 512 25.40 -11.70 12.37
C PRO A 512 25.18 -10.63 13.44
N LEU A 513 24.06 -10.73 14.16
CA LEU A 513 23.69 -9.87 15.28
C LEU A 513 23.48 -10.73 16.53
N SER A 514 24.14 -10.41 17.63
CA SER A 514 23.95 -11.10 18.91
C SER A 514 23.16 -10.25 19.90
N PHE A 515 22.47 -10.91 20.82
CA PHE A 515 21.76 -10.27 21.93
C PHE A 515 22.26 -10.88 23.25
N GLN A 516 22.80 -10.05 24.16
CA GLN A 516 23.21 -10.48 25.51
C GLN A 516 24.08 -11.76 25.57
N GLY A 517 24.98 -11.96 24.60
CA GLY A 517 25.86 -13.13 24.54
C GLY A 517 25.20 -14.43 24.05
N GLN A 518 23.95 -14.37 23.59
CA GLN A 518 23.26 -15.47 22.90
C GLN A 518 23.79 -15.64 21.46
N ASP A 519 23.49 -16.80 20.86
CA ASP A 519 23.81 -17.11 19.47
C ASP A 519 23.33 -16.01 18.53
N ALA A 520 24.13 -15.75 17.49
CA ALA A 520 23.86 -14.69 16.54
C ALA A 520 22.67 -15.04 15.62
N VAL A 521 21.72 -14.13 15.51
CA VAL A 521 20.70 -14.13 14.46
C VAL A 521 21.25 -13.38 13.24
N SER A 522 21.00 -13.88 12.04
CA SER A 522 21.46 -13.24 10.81
C SER A 522 20.41 -12.29 10.26
N MET A 523 20.79 -11.04 10.00
CA MET A 523 19.94 -10.05 9.33
C MET A 523 20.31 -9.96 7.85
N THR A 524 19.30 -10.07 6.99
CA THR A 524 19.39 -10.06 5.53
C THR A 524 18.63 -8.87 4.92
N ILE A 525 18.70 -8.71 3.60
CA ILE A 525 17.95 -7.65 2.90
C ILE A 525 16.43 -7.79 3.08
N THR A 526 15.90 -9.01 3.23
CA THR A 526 14.47 -9.23 3.47
C THR A 526 14.04 -8.86 4.89
N ASP A 527 14.98 -8.83 5.85
CA ASP A 527 14.71 -8.31 7.19
C ASP A 527 14.73 -6.77 7.21
N LEU A 528 15.60 -6.14 6.41
CA LEU A 528 15.68 -4.67 6.28
C LEU A 528 14.55 -4.06 5.45
N SER A 529 14.15 -4.78 4.40
CA SER A 529 13.21 -4.36 3.39
C SER A 529 12.35 -5.56 3.01
N PRO A 530 11.40 -5.98 3.86
CA PRO A 530 10.51 -7.08 3.55
C PRO A 530 9.61 -6.75 2.35
N TYR A 531 9.14 -7.78 1.65
CA TYR A 531 8.06 -7.59 0.69
C TYR A 531 6.74 -7.32 1.41
N VAL A 532 5.89 -6.52 0.79
CA VAL A 532 4.48 -6.39 1.21
C VAL A 532 3.62 -7.42 0.48
N GLY A 533 2.45 -7.72 1.04
CA GLY A 533 1.56 -8.72 0.44
C GLY A 533 1.05 -8.32 -0.95
N ASP A 534 0.71 -7.04 -1.09
CA ASP A 534 0.21 -6.42 -2.32
C ASP A 534 0.36 -4.87 -2.24
N MET A 535 -0.07 -4.13 -3.27
CA MET A 535 -0.01 -2.66 -3.29
C MET A 535 -0.88 -2.01 -2.20
N HIS A 536 -2.00 -2.63 -1.84
CA HIS A 536 -2.89 -2.18 -0.77
C HIS A 536 -2.21 -2.27 0.61
N ASP A 537 -1.59 -3.40 0.93
CA ASP A 537 -0.77 -3.61 2.13
C ASP A 537 0.41 -2.64 2.15
N GLY A 538 1.04 -2.37 1.00
CA GLY A 538 2.05 -1.32 0.84
C GLY A 538 1.56 0.07 1.25
N ALA A 539 0.36 0.46 0.83
CA ALA A 539 -0.24 1.75 1.19
C ALA A 539 -0.61 1.83 2.68
N LEU A 540 -1.28 0.80 3.21
CA LEU A 540 -1.56 0.70 4.65
C LEU A 540 -0.27 0.81 5.48
N ARG A 541 0.75 0.09 5.01
CA ARG A 541 2.16 0.09 5.46
C ARG A 541 2.68 1.50 5.69
N THR A 542 2.64 2.22 4.58
CA THR A 542 3.14 3.58 4.46
C THR A 542 2.33 4.53 5.36
N ARG A 543 1.00 4.38 5.45
CA ARG A 543 0.17 5.22 6.32
C ARG A 543 0.50 5.05 7.81
N ARG A 544 0.86 3.84 8.23
CA ARG A 544 1.33 3.58 9.59
C ARG A 544 2.75 4.11 9.85
N GLY A 545 3.46 4.52 8.79
CA GLY A 545 4.86 4.93 8.91
C GLY A 545 5.78 3.80 9.34
N ASN A 546 5.43 2.55 8.99
CA ASN A 546 6.17 1.34 9.34
C ASN A 546 6.40 0.49 8.09
N ASN A 547 7.63 0.01 7.88
CA ASN A 547 7.99 -0.84 6.74
C ASN A 547 8.21 -2.31 7.11
N LEU A 548 7.79 -2.73 8.32
CA LEU A 548 7.98 -4.06 8.90
C LEU A 548 9.42 -4.54 9.05
N ARG A 549 10.41 -3.67 8.88
CA ARG A 549 11.80 -4.10 9.03
C ARG A 549 12.02 -4.73 10.41
N THR A 550 12.75 -5.82 10.46
CA THR A 550 13.14 -6.54 11.67
C THR A 550 14.66 -6.47 11.80
N THR A 551 15.16 -5.40 12.41
CA THR A 551 16.60 -5.07 12.40
C THR A 551 17.24 -5.13 13.78
N THR A 552 16.44 -5.34 14.82
CA THR A 552 16.92 -5.27 16.21
C THR A 552 16.93 -6.67 16.80
N PRO A 553 18.08 -7.19 17.24
CA PRO A 553 18.12 -8.48 17.90
C PRO A 553 17.44 -8.37 19.27
N ALA A 554 16.59 -9.35 19.58
CA ALA A 554 15.79 -9.40 20.79
C ALA A 554 15.72 -10.82 21.34
N ASP A 555 15.41 -10.93 22.63
CA ASP A 555 15.16 -12.21 23.28
C ASP A 555 14.02 -12.97 22.58
N GLY A 556 14.26 -14.25 22.28
CA GLY A 556 13.26 -15.17 21.73
C GLY A 556 12.19 -15.56 22.74
N GLY A 557 12.48 -15.41 24.04
CA GLY A 557 11.70 -15.91 25.16
C GLY A 557 12.27 -17.21 25.73
N PRO A 558 11.68 -17.75 26.81
CA PRO A 558 12.24 -18.89 27.53
C PRO A 558 12.48 -20.11 26.62
N GLY A 559 13.76 -20.47 26.44
CA GLY A 559 14.18 -21.64 25.65
C GLY A 559 14.15 -21.45 24.13
N LEU A 560 13.95 -20.22 23.64
CA LEU A 560 13.95 -19.90 22.21
C LEU A 560 15.20 -19.09 21.82
N PRO A 561 15.74 -19.28 20.61
CA PRO A 561 16.91 -18.53 20.15
C PRO A 561 16.60 -17.04 19.96
N THR A 562 17.66 -16.21 19.91
CA THR A 562 17.58 -14.79 19.53
C THR A 562 16.76 -14.62 18.26
N LYS A 563 15.87 -13.63 18.24
CA LYS A 563 15.08 -13.25 17.06
C LYS A 563 15.37 -11.82 16.64
N LEU A 564 15.03 -11.49 15.39
CA LEU A 564 14.95 -10.10 14.97
C LEU A 564 13.55 -9.56 15.26
N ALA A 565 13.51 -8.34 15.80
CA ALA A 565 12.30 -7.61 16.12
C ALA A 565 12.26 -6.29 15.36
N THR A 566 11.04 -5.84 15.08
CA THR A 566 10.79 -4.51 14.55
C THR A 566 11.00 -3.47 15.63
N THR A 567 11.60 -2.34 15.26
CA THR A 567 11.63 -1.15 16.12
C THR A 567 10.47 -0.25 15.73
N PRO A 568 9.58 0.10 16.66
CA PRO A 568 8.51 1.06 16.38
C PRO A 568 9.10 2.38 15.88
N THR A 569 8.50 2.96 14.85
CA THR A 569 8.95 4.26 14.36
C THR A 569 8.22 5.35 15.13
N LEU A 570 8.98 6.26 15.76
CA LEU A 570 8.41 7.33 16.57
C LEU A 570 7.69 8.36 15.69
N SER A 571 6.56 8.88 16.16
CA SER A 571 5.88 10.02 15.51
C SER A 571 6.85 11.18 15.36
N GLY A 572 6.83 11.84 14.20
CA GLY A 572 7.80 12.87 13.83
C GLY A 572 9.07 12.34 13.15
N TYR A 573 9.30 11.02 13.18
CA TYR A 573 10.46 10.34 12.58
C TYR A 573 10.06 9.27 11.55
N ARG A 574 8.77 9.14 11.22
CA ARG A 574 8.25 8.15 10.27
C ARG A 574 8.71 8.49 8.85
N MET A 575 9.44 7.58 8.20
CA MET A 575 9.99 7.77 6.85
C MET A 575 9.79 6.50 6.02
N VAL A 576 8.66 6.40 5.33
CA VAL A 576 8.29 5.20 4.58
C VAL A 576 7.78 5.57 3.18
N MET A 577 8.09 4.71 2.21
CA MET A 577 7.64 4.82 0.83
C MET A 577 7.29 3.43 0.27
N ALA A 578 6.29 3.38 -0.60
CA ALA A 578 5.86 2.15 -1.26
C ALA A 578 5.51 2.40 -2.74
N ILE A 579 5.72 1.39 -3.57
CA ILE A 579 4.96 1.26 -4.83
C ILE A 579 3.56 0.77 -4.48
N THR A 580 2.54 1.54 -4.84
CA THR A 580 1.13 1.22 -4.61
C THR A 580 0.28 1.59 -5.83
N ASP A 581 -0.99 1.25 -5.83
CA ASP A 581 -1.95 1.77 -6.80
C ASP A 581 -2.54 3.11 -6.33
N THR A 582 -3.04 3.91 -7.27
CA THR A 582 -3.58 5.25 -6.98
C THR A 582 -4.84 5.23 -6.11
N ALA A 583 -5.63 4.16 -6.14
CA ALA A 583 -6.83 4.03 -5.32
C ALA A 583 -6.47 3.72 -3.86
N SER A 584 -5.55 2.78 -3.62
CA SER A 584 -5.03 2.51 -2.26
C SER A 584 -4.32 3.73 -1.67
N ALA A 585 -3.53 4.46 -2.46
CA ALA A 585 -2.91 5.71 -2.02
C ALA A 585 -3.95 6.75 -1.59
N ALA A 586 -5.01 6.94 -2.38
CA ALA A 586 -6.10 7.87 -2.07
C ALA A 586 -6.89 7.41 -0.84
N ARG A 587 -7.23 6.11 -0.76
CA ARG A 587 -7.96 5.50 0.36
C ARG A 587 -7.26 5.74 1.69
N TYR A 588 -5.94 5.67 1.75
CA TYR A 588 -5.18 5.91 2.99
C TYR A 588 -4.68 7.35 3.14
N GLY A 589 -5.10 8.27 2.27
CA GLY A 589 -4.72 9.69 2.32
C GLY A 589 -3.21 9.91 2.24
N LEU A 590 -2.51 9.10 1.44
CA LEU A 590 -1.07 9.18 1.26
C LEU A 590 -0.69 10.30 0.30
N GLN A 591 0.50 10.86 0.51
CA GLN A 591 1.12 11.71 -0.48
C GLN A 591 1.76 10.84 -1.55
N THR A 592 1.72 11.29 -2.80
CA THR A 592 2.30 10.57 -3.95
C THR A 592 3.37 11.41 -4.60
N ALA A 593 4.52 10.82 -4.92
CA ALA A 593 5.59 11.52 -5.62
C ALA A 593 5.14 11.90 -7.04
N ALA A 594 5.47 13.13 -7.46
CA ALA A 594 5.37 13.53 -8.85
C ALA A 594 6.48 12.85 -9.64
N LEU A 595 6.12 12.13 -10.70
CA LEU A 595 7.06 11.36 -11.51
C LEU A 595 7.41 12.11 -12.79
N ARG A 596 8.69 12.07 -13.16
CA ARG A 596 9.15 12.63 -14.44
C ARG A 596 8.59 11.80 -15.60
N ASN A 597 7.87 12.45 -16.51
CA ASN A 597 7.36 11.84 -17.73
C ASN A 597 8.34 12.03 -18.91
N ALA A 598 7.97 11.54 -20.11
CA ALA A 598 8.82 11.58 -21.30
C ALA A 598 9.11 12.99 -21.82
N SER A 599 8.32 14.00 -21.41
CA SER A 599 8.62 15.43 -21.67
C SER A 599 9.56 16.05 -20.63
N GLY A 600 10.00 15.28 -19.64
CA GLY A 600 10.79 15.78 -18.52
C GLY A 600 9.98 16.55 -17.46
N THR A 601 8.65 16.52 -17.54
CA THR A 601 7.75 17.20 -16.59
C THR A 601 7.43 16.28 -15.42
N TYR A 602 7.41 16.82 -14.20
CA TYR A 602 7.02 16.08 -12.99
C TYR A 602 5.51 16.17 -12.79
N VAL A 603 4.83 15.03 -12.84
CA VAL A 603 3.37 14.94 -12.84
C VAL A 603 2.91 14.06 -11.68
N ALA A 604 1.92 14.51 -10.92
CA ALA A 604 1.24 13.71 -9.88
C ALA A 604 0.09 12.88 -10.48
N PRO A 605 -0.32 11.75 -9.88
CA PRO A 605 -1.37 10.88 -10.38
C PRO A 605 -2.78 11.41 -10.04
N THR A 606 -3.22 12.44 -10.75
CA THR A 606 -4.57 13.00 -10.64
C THR A 606 -5.50 12.38 -11.69
N SER A 607 -6.82 12.42 -11.48
CA SER A 607 -7.77 11.96 -12.50
C SER A 607 -7.51 12.58 -13.88
N ALA A 608 -7.20 13.88 -13.92
CA ALA A 608 -6.88 14.57 -15.18
C ALA A 608 -5.60 14.04 -15.84
N SER A 609 -4.50 13.88 -15.08
CA SER A 609 -3.22 13.41 -15.64
C SER A 609 -3.24 11.93 -16.04
N LEU A 610 -4.05 11.10 -15.36
CA LEU A 610 -4.33 9.73 -15.79
C LEU A 610 -5.09 9.72 -17.13
N LEU A 611 -6.16 10.52 -17.27
CA LEU A 611 -6.91 10.58 -18.53
C LEU A 611 -6.09 11.15 -19.69
N THR A 612 -5.21 12.13 -19.44
CA THR A 612 -4.24 12.61 -20.43
C THR A 612 -3.33 11.46 -20.88
N ALA A 613 -2.82 10.65 -19.96
CA ALA A 613 -1.98 9.51 -20.30
C ALA A 613 -2.73 8.45 -21.12
N VAL A 614 -3.99 8.17 -20.77
CA VAL A 614 -4.85 7.27 -21.57
C VAL A 614 -5.05 7.78 -23.01
N GLY A 615 -5.12 9.09 -23.21
CA GLY A 615 -5.21 9.71 -24.55
C GLY A 615 -3.97 9.48 -25.42
N GLU A 616 -2.80 9.24 -24.82
CA GLU A 616 -1.54 8.96 -25.52
C GLU A 616 -1.32 7.46 -25.80
N MET A 617 -2.12 6.58 -25.19
CA MET A 617 -2.00 5.13 -25.35
C MET A 617 -2.40 4.69 -26.75
N LYS A 618 -1.69 3.68 -27.25
CA LYS A 618 -2.03 3.01 -28.50
C LYS A 618 -2.74 1.69 -28.23
N ASP A 619 -3.45 1.21 -29.24
CA ASP A 619 -3.94 -0.17 -29.21
C ASP A 619 -2.75 -1.15 -29.12
N SER A 620 -2.94 -2.18 -28.30
CA SER A 620 -2.07 -3.35 -28.20
C SER A 620 -2.17 -4.22 -29.46
N LYS A 621 -1.60 -5.43 -29.42
CA LYS A 621 -1.82 -6.44 -30.47
C LYS A 621 -3.30 -6.86 -30.60
N VAL A 622 -4.12 -6.59 -29.59
CA VAL A 622 -5.58 -6.77 -29.63
C VAL A 622 -6.24 -5.40 -29.79
N ALA A 623 -6.95 -5.22 -30.91
CA ALA A 623 -7.62 -3.96 -31.24
C ALA A 623 -8.61 -3.54 -30.15
N GLY A 624 -8.61 -2.26 -29.79
CA GLY A 624 -9.45 -1.69 -28.74
C GLY A 624 -8.97 -1.91 -27.29
N VAL A 625 -7.93 -2.73 -27.08
CA VAL A 625 -7.23 -2.84 -25.79
C VAL A 625 -6.01 -1.93 -25.83
N LEU A 626 -6.04 -0.86 -25.04
CA LEU A 626 -4.98 0.13 -24.96
C LEU A 626 -3.81 -0.42 -24.14
N ALA A 627 -2.60 -0.33 -24.70
CA ALA A 627 -1.37 -0.71 -24.01
C ALA A 627 -0.79 0.49 -23.24
N PRO A 628 -0.46 0.34 -21.95
CA PRO A 628 0.35 1.33 -21.25
C PRO A 628 1.69 1.55 -21.95
N ASP A 629 2.06 2.81 -22.19
CA ASP A 629 3.33 3.19 -22.82
C ASP A 629 3.95 4.40 -22.09
N PRO A 630 4.74 4.16 -21.03
CA PRO A 630 5.38 5.24 -20.26
C PRO A 630 6.29 6.14 -21.11
N ALA A 631 6.86 5.63 -22.20
CA ALA A 631 7.73 6.38 -23.11
C ALA A 631 6.95 7.43 -23.93
N ARG A 632 5.62 7.30 -24.01
CA ARG A 632 4.71 8.24 -24.68
C ARG A 632 4.04 9.24 -23.77
N ALA A 633 4.14 9.07 -22.45
CA ALA A 633 3.53 10.01 -21.50
C ALA A 633 4.21 11.39 -21.60
N LYS A 634 3.56 12.32 -22.31
CA LYS A 634 4.06 13.69 -22.56
C LYS A 634 3.17 14.75 -21.93
N GLY A 635 3.67 15.98 -21.83
CA GLY A 635 2.93 17.11 -21.29
C GLY A 635 2.50 16.87 -19.84
N SER A 636 1.20 16.83 -19.57
CA SER A 636 0.63 16.54 -18.24
C SER A 636 0.23 15.08 -18.04
N ALA A 637 0.60 14.17 -18.94
CA ALA A 637 0.36 12.73 -18.78
C ALA A 637 1.18 12.15 -17.61
N TYR A 638 0.51 11.40 -16.73
CA TYR A 638 1.18 10.63 -15.69
C TYR A 638 1.78 9.33 -16.27
N PRO A 639 3.08 9.05 -16.09
CA PRO A 639 3.78 7.99 -16.83
C PRO A 639 3.37 6.58 -16.45
N LEU A 640 2.84 6.37 -15.25
CA LEU A 640 2.46 5.06 -14.75
C LEU A 640 0.94 4.86 -14.71
N THR A 641 0.25 5.19 -15.81
CA THR A 641 -1.21 5.03 -15.95
C THR A 641 -1.56 3.72 -16.64
N ALA A 642 -2.64 3.06 -16.22
CA ALA A 642 -3.18 1.86 -16.85
C ALA A 642 -4.71 1.91 -17.01
N VAL A 643 -5.21 1.20 -18.02
CA VAL A 643 -6.63 0.88 -18.17
C VAL A 643 -6.82 -0.59 -17.82
N THR A 644 -7.68 -0.89 -16.85
CA THR A 644 -8.04 -2.27 -16.53
C THR A 644 -9.19 -2.73 -17.41
N TYR A 645 -9.05 -3.91 -18.00
CA TYR A 645 -10.03 -4.53 -18.89
C TYR A 645 -10.66 -5.76 -18.22
N ALA A 646 -11.98 -5.84 -18.28
CA ALA A 646 -12.71 -7.08 -18.08
C ALA A 646 -12.60 -7.96 -19.33
N ALA A 647 -12.04 -9.16 -19.19
CA ALA A 647 -11.83 -10.14 -20.25
C ALA A 647 -12.68 -11.40 -19.98
N ALA A 648 -13.54 -11.77 -20.94
CA ALA A 648 -14.40 -12.95 -20.80
C ALA A 648 -14.53 -13.71 -22.13
N SER A 649 -14.58 -15.04 -22.05
CA SER A 649 -14.70 -15.91 -23.21
C SER A 649 -16.12 -15.90 -23.78
N THR A 650 -16.21 -15.83 -25.11
CA THR A 650 -17.47 -16.06 -25.84
C THR A 650 -17.91 -17.52 -25.78
N GLY A 651 -17.05 -18.46 -25.36
CA GLY A 651 -17.40 -19.88 -25.18
C GLY A 651 -18.25 -20.18 -23.95
N LEU A 652 -18.40 -19.23 -23.02
CA LEU A 652 -19.21 -19.40 -21.81
C LEU A 652 -20.70 -19.55 -22.13
N ASP A 653 -21.45 -20.18 -21.23
CA ASP A 653 -22.90 -20.28 -21.34
C ASP A 653 -23.59 -18.93 -21.53
N LYS A 654 -24.65 -18.91 -22.34
CA LYS A 654 -25.39 -17.67 -22.67
C LYS A 654 -25.88 -16.92 -21.44
N SER A 655 -26.34 -17.64 -20.40
CA SER A 655 -26.77 -17.05 -19.13
C SER A 655 -25.60 -16.37 -18.41
N VAL A 656 -24.45 -17.04 -18.32
CA VAL A 656 -23.22 -16.51 -17.73
C VAL A 656 -22.74 -15.27 -18.49
N ARG A 657 -22.69 -15.32 -19.83
CA ARG A 657 -22.32 -14.15 -20.66
C ARG A 657 -23.23 -12.95 -20.43
N LYS A 658 -24.55 -13.18 -20.27
CA LYS A 658 -25.52 -12.11 -19.98
C LYS A 658 -25.25 -11.44 -18.64
N GLU A 659 -24.92 -12.21 -17.61
CA GLU A 659 -24.63 -11.67 -16.28
C GLU A 659 -23.31 -10.92 -16.24
N LEU A 660 -22.25 -11.45 -16.86
CA LEU A 660 -20.96 -10.77 -17.00
C LEU A 660 -21.09 -9.48 -17.83
N ALA A 661 -21.91 -9.48 -18.88
CA ALA A 661 -22.26 -8.26 -19.60
C ALA A 661 -23.00 -7.24 -18.72
N GLY A 662 -23.84 -7.69 -17.78
CA GLY A 662 -24.46 -6.84 -16.76
C GLY A 662 -23.44 -6.13 -15.88
N LEU A 663 -22.45 -6.86 -15.37
CA LEU A 663 -21.31 -6.30 -14.63
C LEU A 663 -20.58 -5.23 -15.45
N ILE A 664 -20.23 -5.53 -16.70
CA ILE A 664 -19.53 -4.57 -17.58
C ILE A 664 -20.38 -3.32 -17.81
N ARG A 665 -21.69 -3.45 -18.02
CA ARG A 665 -22.59 -2.29 -18.20
C ARG A 665 -22.69 -1.44 -16.94
N TYR A 666 -22.72 -2.06 -15.75
CA TYR A 666 -22.67 -1.34 -14.49
C TYR A 666 -21.35 -0.56 -14.36
N ALA A 667 -20.22 -1.23 -14.60
CA ALA A 667 -18.89 -0.62 -14.59
C ALA A 667 -18.74 0.49 -15.62
N ALA A 668 -19.44 0.46 -16.76
CA ALA A 668 -19.45 1.51 -17.77
C ALA A 668 -20.54 2.59 -17.56
N GLY A 669 -21.34 2.46 -16.50
CA GLY A 669 -22.54 3.23 -16.24
C GLY A 669 -22.54 3.82 -14.83
N ALA A 670 -23.45 3.31 -13.98
CA ALA A 670 -23.63 3.79 -12.61
C ALA A 670 -22.36 3.65 -11.74
N GLY A 671 -21.53 2.65 -12.01
CA GLY A 671 -20.26 2.43 -11.33
C GLY A 671 -19.18 3.47 -11.61
N GLN A 672 -19.44 4.48 -12.46
CA GLN A 672 -18.50 5.56 -12.82
C GLN A 672 -18.78 6.88 -12.09
N VAL A 673 -19.70 6.88 -11.12
CA VAL A 673 -19.92 8.03 -10.23
C VAL A 673 -18.85 7.98 -9.14
N VAL A 674 -17.97 8.98 -9.06
CA VAL A 674 -16.92 9.03 -8.04
C VAL A 674 -17.53 9.28 -6.65
N GLY A 675 -17.05 8.56 -5.64
CA GLY A 675 -17.38 8.81 -4.24
C GLY A 675 -17.16 7.60 -3.33
N PHE A 676 -17.66 7.71 -2.10
CA PHE A 676 -17.43 6.75 -1.01
C PHE A 676 -18.61 5.81 -0.75
N ARG A 677 -19.77 6.04 -1.38
CA ARG A 677 -20.96 5.22 -1.14
C ARG A 677 -20.85 3.86 -1.87
N PRO A 678 -21.48 2.81 -1.34
CA PRO A 678 -21.58 1.54 -2.04
C PRO A 678 -22.10 1.73 -3.48
N GLY A 679 -21.44 1.11 -4.44
CA GLY A 679 -21.76 1.20 -5.86
C GLY A 679 -21.01 2.28 -6.63
N GLN A 680 -20.32 3.21 -5.96
CA GLN A 680 -19.58 4.30 -6.58
C GLN A 680 -18.15 3.88 -6.95
N LEU A 681 -17.48 4.67 -7.81
CA LEU A 681 -16.07 4.56 -8.12
C LEU A 681 -15.25 5.24 -7.00
N PRO A 682 -14.38 4.54 -6.27
CA PRO A 682 -13.57 5.17 -5.24
C PRO A 682 -12.64 6.27 -5.76
N ASP A 683 -12.19 7.15 -4.87
CA ASP A 683 -11.12 8.10 -5.18
C ASP A 683 -9.82 7.39 -5.59
N GLY A 684 -8.98 8.09 -6.36
CA GLY A 684 -7.76 7.53 -6.95
C GLY A 684 -7.97 6.81 -8.28
N TYR A 685 -9.22 6.55 -8.67
CA TYR A 685 -9.57 6.20 -10.04
C TYR A 685 -9.91 7.45 -10.88
N ALA A 686 -9.72 7.35 -12.18
CA ALA A 686 -10.28 8.30 -13.14
C ALA A 686 -11.55 7.72 -13.79
N PRO A 687 -12.68 8.46 -13.80
CA PRO A 687 -13.87 8.01 -14.52
C PRO A 687 -13.59 7.81 -16.01
N LEU A 688 -14.12 6.72 -16.57
CA LEU A 688 -14.00 6.41 -17.99
C LEU A 688 -14.48 7.59 -18.85
N THR A 689 -13.72 7.93 -19.89
CA THR A 689 -14.15 8.88 -20.91
C THR A 689 -15.40 8.38 -21.63
N ALA A 690 -16.14 9.27 -22.29
CA ALA A 690 -17.32 8.88 -23.08
C ALA A 690 -16.98 7.79 -24.12
N GLY A 691 -15.82 7.89 -24.77
CA GLY A 691 -15.33 6.89 -25.71
C GLY A 691 -15.07 5.52 -25.06
N LEU A 692 -14.44 5.49 -23.88
CA LEU A 692 -14.22 4.23 -23.14
C LEU A 692 -15.53 3.62 -22.65
N LYS A 693 -16.48 4.43 -22.15
CA LYS A 693 -17.82 3.95 -21.78
C LYS A 693 -18.55 3.32 -22.96
N ALA A 694 -18.48 3.94 -24.15
CA ALA A 694 -19.07 3.39 -25.37
C ALA A 694 -18.41 2.06 -25.78
N ARG A 695 -17.07 1.98 -25.74
CA ARG A 695 -16.33 0.74 -26.01
C ARG A 695 -16.72 -0.40 -25.05
N ALA A 696 -16.83 -0.09 -23.76
CA ALA A 696 -17.22 -1.05 -22.74
C ALA A 696 -18.65 -1.59 -22.96
N ARG A 697 -19.62 -0.72 -23.27
CA ARG A 697 -21.00 -1.13 -23.58
C ARG A 697 -21.07 -1.98 -24.84
N ALA A 698 -20.38 -1.58 -25.90
CA ALA A 698 -20.30 -2.36 -27.13
C ALA A 698 -19.66 -3.74 -26.89
N ALA A 699 -18.64 -3.82 -26.04
CA ALA A 699 -18.04 -5.10 -25.64
C ALA A 699 -19.02 -5.97 -24.84
N ALA A 700 -19.77 -5.39 -23.91
CA ALA A 700 -20.82 -6.10 -23.18
C ALA A 700 -21.90 -6.67 -24.11
N ASP A 701 -22.32 -5.89 -25.13
CA ASP A 701 -23.30 -6.35 -26.12
C ASP A 701 -22.74 -7.48 -26.99
N ARG A 702 -21.48 -7.39 -27.42
CA ARG A 702 -20.81 -8.49 -28.14
C ARG A 702 -20.70 -9.75 -27.29
N LEU A 703 -20.32 -9.63 -26.02
CA LEU A 703 -20.21 -10.78 -25.11
C LEU A 703 -21.57 -11.46 -24.91
N GLN A 704 -22.62 -10.69 -24.62
CA GLN A 704 -23.96 -11.22 -24.39
C GLN A 704 -24.52 -11.92 -25.64
N ASN A 705 -24.29 -11.33 -26.82
CA ASN A 705 -24.88 -11.78 -28.08
C ASN A 705 -23.99 -12.72 -28.89
N ALA A 706 -22.82 -13.09 -28.37
CA ALA A 706 -21.93 -14.05 -29.02
C ALA A 706 -22.68 -15.37 -29.26
N VAL A 707 -22.50 -15.94 -30.45
CA VAL A 707 -22.97 -17.30 -30.75
C VAL A 707 -21.83 -18.22 -30.35
N ALA A 708 -22.11 -19.26 -29.56
CA ALA A 708 -21.10 -20.26 -29.24
C ALA A 708 -20.74 -20.96 -30.55
N SER A 709 -19.53 -20.74 -31.06
CA SER A 709 -19.04 -21.49 -32.21
C SER A 709 -18.83 -22.93 -31.75
N GLY A 710 -19.82 -23.79 -31.97
CA GLY A 710 -19.58 -25.21 -32.09
C GLY A 710 -18.63 -25.39 -33.27
N GLY A 711 -17.52 -26.11 -33.07
CA GLY A 711 -16.66 -26.49 -34.18
C GLY A 711 -17.45 -27.36 -35.15
N ASP A 712 -18.00 -26.76 -36.20
CA ASP A 712 -17.72 -27.18 -37.58
C ASP A 712 -18.30 -26.18 -38.61
N GLN A 713 -17.55 -26.04 -39.70
CA GLN A 713 -17.93 -25.60 -41.06
C GLN A 713 -18.22 -24.12 -41.35
N GLY A 714 -17.46 -23.61 -42.32
CA GLY A 714 -18.06 -22.92 -43.47
C GLY A 714 -17.54 -21.52 -43.73
N ALA A 715 -16.51 -21.41 -44.57
CA ALA A 715 -16.23 -20.19 -45.31
C ALA A 715 -17.49 -19.78 -46.11
N ALA A 716 -18.13 -18.69 -45.71
CA ALA A 716 -19.15 -18.04 -46.51
C ALA A 716 -18.44 -17.07 -47.48
N SER A 717 -18.12 -17.62 -48.65
CA SER A 717 -17.75 -16.90 -49.86
C SER A 717 -18.87 -15.94 -50.26
N GLY A 718 -18.58 -14.63 -50.33
CA GLY A 718 -19.41 -13.67 -51.05
C GLY A 718 -19.14 -13.78 -52.55
N SER A 719 -20.18 -14.06 -53.33
CA SER A 719 -20.17 -14.15 -54.79
C SER A 719 -20.53 -12.83 -55.47
N GLY A 720 -19.91 -12.59 -56.64
CA GLY A 720 -20.27 -11.58 -57.64
C GLY A 720 -19.12 -10.62 -57.95
N GLY A 721 -18.55 -10.50 -59.16
CA GLY A 721 -18.91 -11.03 -60.48
C GLY A 721 -17.77 -10.81 -61.49
N THR A 722 -17.95 -11.37 -62.68
CA THR A 722 -16.99 -11.80 -63.70
C THR A 722 -16.55 -10.72 -64.72
N GLN A 723 -15.29 -10.78 -65.18
CA GLN A 723 -14.72 -10.54 -66.55
C GLN A 723 -13.22 -10.18 -66.40
N GLY A 724 -12.22 -10.66 -67.15
CA GLY A 724 -12.09 -11.65 -68.22
C GLY A 724 -10.59 -11.74 -68.63
N SER A 725 -10.19 -12.93 -69.11
CA SER A 725 -9.07 -13.28 -70.01
C SER A 725 -7.58 -12.91 -69.74
N ALA A 726 -6.78 -13.99 -69.60
CA ALA A 726 -5.75 -14.47 -70.57
C ALA A 726 -4.29 -14.60 -70.09
N GLY A 727 -3.73 -15.81 -70.34
CA GLY A 727 -2.30 -16.16 -70.45
C GLY A 727 -1.63 -16.51 -69.12
N GLY A 728 -0.95 -17.65 -68.89
CA GLY A 728 -0.44 -18.72 -69.74
C GLY A 728 0.89 -19.19 -69.13
N GLY A 729 1.14 -20.51 -69.01
CA GLY A 729 2.48 -21.06 -68.79
C GLY A 729 2.67 -22.01 -67.60
N SER A 730 2.66 -23.31 -67.92
CA SER A 730 3.43 -24.49 -67.44
C SER A 730 4.58 -24.24 -66.44
N SER A 731 5.01 -25.15 -65.54
CA SER A 731 5.13 -26.62 -65.58
C SER A 731 5.55 -27.21 -64.21
N ALA A 732 5.13 -28.46 -63.94
CA ALA A 732 5.76 -29.62 -63.23
C ALA A 732 6.93 -29.43 -62.22
N GLY A 733 7.12 -30.23 -61.17
CA GLY A 733 6.59 -31.54 -60.70
C GLY A 733 7.00 -31.77 -59.21
N ALA A 734 6.25 -32.54 -58.41
CA ALA A 734 6.48 -33.96 -58.01
C ALA A 734 7.89 -34.27 -57.47
N ALA A 735 8.16 -35.03 -56.40
CA ALA A 735 7.41 -35.72 -55.35
C ALA A 735 8.43 -36.34 -54.33
N SER A 736 7.96 -36.78 -53.14
CA SER A 736 8.50 -37.82 -52.22
C SER A 736 9.89 -37.61 -51.56
N GLY A 737 10.19 -38.04 -50.33
CA GLY A 737 9.52 -38.84 -49.29
C GLY A 737 10.56 -39.48 -48.33
N GLY A 738 10.21 -39.68 -47.04
CA GLY A 738 10.89 -40.54 -46.04
C GLY A 738 12.21 -40.01 -45.43
N GLY A 739 12.59 -40.20 -44.16
CA GLY A 739 12.06 -40.95 -43.02
C GLY A 739 13.21 -41.47 -42.12
N VAL A 740 13.02 -41.43 -40.80
CA VAL A 740 13.66 -42.23 -39.70
C VAL A 740 15.14 -41.93 -39.32
N GLY A 741 15.48 -41.49 -38.09
CA GLY A 741 15.85 -42.28 -36.88
C GLY A 741 17.39 -42.48 -36.79
N GLY A 742 18.14 -42.49 -35.70
CA GLY A 742 18.00 -42.44 -34.24
C GLY A 742 19.33 -42.89 -33.60
N ALA A 743 19.68 -42.34 -32.43
CA ALA A 743 20.50 -42.88 -31.31
C ALA A 743 22.03 -43.22 -31.41
N GLY A 744 22.74 -42.86 -30.32
CA GLY A 744 23.95 -43.53 -29.76
C GLY A 744 25.29 -42.79 -29.98
N GLY A 745 26.20 -42.58 -29.02
CA GLY A 745 26.29 -42.94 -27.61
C GLY A 745 27.64 -42.53 -26.98
N SER A 746 27.60 -42.31 -25.65
CA SER A 746 28.55 -42.49 -24.53
C SER A 746 30.09 -42.34 -24.56
N SER A 747 30.56 -41.97 -23.35
CA SER A 747 31.85 -42.24 -22.65
C SER A 747 32.77 -41.01 -22.49
N ALA A 748 33.44 -40.72 -21.37
CA ALA A 748 33.58 -41.37 -20.06
C ALA A 748 34.02 -40.33 -18.99
N ASN A 749 33.67 -40.60 -17.72
CA ASN A 749 34.24 -40.01 -16.49
C ASN A 749 35.37 -40.94 -15.98
N PRO A 750 36.32 -40.50 -15.12
CA PRO A 750 36.10 -40.44 -13.65
C PRO A 750 36.86 -39.25 -12.97
N ASP A 751 36.61 -38.78 -11.75
CA ASP A 751 36.71 -39.45 -10.44
C ASP A 751 35.92 -38.71 -9.33
N THR A 752 35.72 -39.46 -8.26
CA THR A 752 34.84 -39.35 -7.09
C THR A 752 35.23 -38.34 -6.00
N HIS A 753 34.24 -37.79 -5.27
CA HIS A 753 34.14 -37.88 -3.80
C HIS A 753 32.73 -37.53 -3.29
N ASP A 754 32.16 -38.45 -2.50
CA ASP A 754 30.83 -38.43 -1.87
C ASP A 754 30.69 -37.40 -0.74
N SER A 755 29.53 -36.75 -0.67
CA SER A 755 28.85 -36.37 0.58
C SER A 755 27.36 -36.13 0.31
N ALA A 756 26.52 -36.90 1.02
CA ALA A 756 25.09 -37.04 0.80
C ALA A 756 24.29 -35.75 1.08
N SER A 757 23.44 -35.35 0.13
CA SER A 757 22.33 -34.40 0.31
C SER A 757 21.00 -35.15 0.21
N PRO A 758 20.02 -34.92 1.10
CA PRO A 758 18.66 -35.38 0.89
C PRO A 758 17.96 -34.52 -0.16
N SER A 759 17.60 -35.15 -1.28
CA SER A 759 16.84 -34.58 -2.38
C SER A 759 15.36 -34.39 -2.02
N ALA A 760 14.93 -33.14 -1.86
CA ALA A 760 13.53 -32.76 -2.01
C ALA A 760 13.29 -32.41 -3.49
N GLY A 761 12.39 -33.15 -4.15
CA GLY A 761 12.01 -32.89 -5.55
C GLY A 761 11.32 -31.54 -5.74
N PRO A 762 11.15 -31.06 -6.99
CA PRO A 762 10.49 -29.80 -7.29
C PRO A 762 9.06 -29.81 -6.75
N ALA A 763 8.73 -28.84 -5.90
CA ALA A 763 7.38 -28.66 -5.41
C ALA A 763 6.44 -28.29 -6.57
N ASP A 764 5.36 -29.07 -6.70
CA ASP A 764 4.25 -28.87 -7.62
C ASP A 764 3.58 -27.50 -7.38
N PRO A 765 3.54 -26.57 -8.37
CA PRO A 765 2.93 -25.25 -8.22
C PRO A 765 1.41 -25.28 -7.96
N GLY A 766 0.76 -26.43 -8.08
CA GLY A 766 -0.68 -26.60 -7.90
C GLY A 766 -1.22 -26.62 -6.47
N LYS A 767 -0.36 -26.51 -5.43
CA LYS A 767 -0.77 -26.70 -4.02
C LYS A 767 -0.50 -25.54 -3.06
N ASN A 768 -0.47 -24.30 -3.55
CA ASN A 768 -0.62 -23.16 -2.64
C ASN A 768 -2.09 -22.95 -2.28
N LYS A 769 -2.36 -23.17 -0.98
CA LYS A 769 -3.67 -23.01 -0.34
C LYS A 769 -4.23 -21.62 -0.60
N LEU A 770 -5.55 -21.56 -0.79
CA LEU A 770 -6.35 -20.35 -0.86
C LEU A 770 -6.00 -19.38 0.28
N ALA A 771 -5.32 -18.29 -0.03
CA ALA A 771 -5.55 -17.04 0.67
C ALA A 771 -6.91 -16.53 0.17
N ALA A 772 -7.96 -16.80 0.95
CA ALA A 772 -9.27 -16.24 0.72
C ALA A 772 -9.19 -14.72 0.98
N SER A 773 -9.13 -13.93 -0.10
CA SER A 773 -9.47 -12.51 -0.05
C SER A 773 -10.93 -12.40 0.42
N GLY A 774 -11.15 -11.94 1.64
CA GLY A 774 -12.45 -11.44 2.11
C GLY A 774 -13.29 -12.31 3.03
N GLY A 775 -12.94 -13.57 3.33
CA GLY A 775 -13.69 -14.39 4.29
C GLY A 775 -13.16 -14.22 5.72
N LEU A 776 -13.98 -13.76 6.67
CA LEU A 776 -13.73 -14.08 8.07
C LEU A 776 -13.85 -15.60 8.20
N THR A 777 -12.79 -16.28 8.64
CA THR A 777 -12.89 -17.70 9.03
C THR A 777 -13.92 -17.78 10.16
N PRO A 778 -15.05 -18.49 10.00
CA PRO A 778 -16.03 -18.59 11.08
C PRO A 778 -15.34 -19.19 12.31
N GLY A 779 -15.45 -18.52 13.47
CA GLY A 779 -14.82 -18.95 14.73
C GLY A 779 -15.14 -20.40 15.14
N GLY A 780 -16.21 -20.98 14.61
CA GLY A 780 -16.55 -22.39 14.82
C GLY A 780 -15.58 -23.39 14.19
N VAL A 781 -14.88 -23.04 13.10
CA VAL A 781 -13.96 -23.96 12.40
C VAL A 781 -12.63 -24.10 13.15
N LEU A 782 -12.19 -23.06 13.86
CA LEU A 782 -11.00 -23.10 14.72
C LEU A 782 -11.19 -24.00 15.94
N GLY A 783 -12.41 -24.12 16.47
CA GLY A 783 -12.72 -25.02 17.58
C GLY A 783 -12.47 -26.49 17.23
N VAL A 784 -12.96 -26.94 16.07
CA VAL A 784 -12.80 -28.35 15.64
C VAL A 784 -11.36 -28.65 15.24
N ILE A 785 -10.69 -27.74 14.53
CA ILE A 785 -9.28 -27.91 14.15
C ILE A 785 -8.37 -27.99 15.38
N ARG A 786 -8.64 -27.22 16.44
CA ARG A 786 -7.90 -27.28 17.72
C ARG A 786 -7.99 -28.67 18.37
N TRP A 787 -9.16 -29.31 18.35
CA TRP A 787 -9.33 -30.66 18.90
C TRP A 787 -8.70 -31.75 18.03
N VAL A 788 -8.72 -31.59 16.70
CA VAL A 788 -8.02 -32.50 15.78
C VAL A 788 -6.50 -32.41 15.96
N LEU A 789 -5.94 -31.21 16.10
CA LEU A 789 -4.52 -31.01 16.36
C LEU A 789 -4.08 -31.59 17.71
N LEU A 790 -4.90 -31.42 18.75
CA LEU A 790 -4.70 -32.07 20.05
C LEU A 790 -4.74 -33.60 19.94
N GLY A 791 -5.69 -34.15 19.17
CA GLY A 791 -5.77 -35.59 18.91
C GLY A 791 -4.54 -36.12 18.17
N VAL A 792 -4.06 -35.40 17.16
CA VAL A 792 -2.85 -35.75 16.41
C VAL A 792 -1.58 -35.65 17.27
N LEU A 793 -1.48 -34.65 18.14
CA LEU A 793 -0.36 -34.50 19.08
C LEU A 793 -0.35 -35.59 20.14
N VAL A 794 -1.50 -35.98 20.68
CA VAL A 794 -1.61 -37.09 21.63
C VAL A 794 -1.27 -38.42 20.94
N ALA A 795 -1.81 -38.68 19.75
CA ALA A 795 -1.48 -39.88 18.98
C ALA A 795 0.01 -39.93 18.59
N GLY A 796 0.59 -38.81 18.18
CA GLY A 796 2.01 -38.66 17.89
C GLY A 796 2.90 -38.86 19.12
N GLY A 797 2.49 -38.34 20.27
CA GLY A 797 3.17 -38.55 21.56
C GLY A 797 3.15 -40.00 22.01
N VAL A 798 2.02 -40.69 21.85
CA VAL A 798 1.91 -42.14 22.15
C VAL A 798 2.77 -42.97 21.19
N ALA A 799 2.82 -42.61 19.91
CA ALA A 799 3.69 -43.28 18.93
C ALA A 799 5.19 -43.04 19.22
N ALA A 800 5.56 -41.83 19.61
CA ALA A 800 6.93 -41.46 19.98
C ALA A 800 7.42 -42.17 21.26
N LEU A 801 6.52 -42.45 22.21
CA LEU A 801 6.82 -43.22 23.42
C LEU A 801 6.84 -44.74 23.18
N ALA A 802 6.08 -45.24 22.20
CA ALA A 802 6.06 -46.67 21.85
C ALA A 802 7.38 -47.14 21.20
N GLY A 803 8.06 -46.28 20.42
CA GLY A 803 9.32 -46.62 19.75
C GLY A 803 10.46 -47.03 20.69
N PRO A 804 10.82 -46.21 21.70
CA PRO A 804 11.85 -46.55 22.68
C PRO A 804 11.50 -47.75 23.57
N VAL A 805 10.20 -47.96 23.86
CA VAL A 805 9.72 -49.10 24.66
C VAL A 805 9.81 -50.40 23.85
N MET A 806 9.46 -50.38 22.57
CA MET A 806 9.60 -51.52 21.66
C MET A 806 11.08 -51.88 21.41
N LEU A 807 11.95 -50.87 21.29
CA LEU A 807 13.41 -51.07 21.19
C LEU A 807 14.03 -51.65 22.48
N ARG A 808 13.52 -51.28 23.66
CA ARG A 808 13.96 -51.90 24.93
C ARG A 808 13.44 -53.33 25.11
N LEU A 809 12.28 -53.65 24.55
CA LEU A 809 11.70 -55.00 24.58
C LEU A 809 12.35 -55.93 23.53
N SER A 810 12.88 -55.40 22.42
CA SER A 810 13.60 -56.20 21.41
C SER A 810 15.00 -56.62 21.84
N VAL A 811 15.64 -55.89 22.77
CA VAL A 811 16.97 -56.24 23.32
C VAL A 811 16.90 -57.33 24.40
N ARG A 812 15.72 -57.65 24.93
CA ARG A 812 15.52 -58.72 25.93
C ARG A 812 15.22 -60.11 25.34
N LYS A 813 15.27 -60.27 24.01
CA LYS A 813 15.04 -61.57 23.34
C LYS A 813 16.29 -62.19 22.70
N THR A 814 17.46 -61.62 22.94
CA THR A 814 18.77 -62.13 22.47
C THR A 814 19.80 -62.23 23.59
N ALA A 815 19.36 -62.69 24.78
CA ALA A 815 20.21 -63.29 25.79
C ALA A 815 19.59 -64.62 26.23
#